data_AF-A0A957TM66-F1
#
_entry.id   AF-A0A957TM66-F1
#
_cell.length_a   1.000
_cell.length_b   1.000
_cell.length_c   1.000
_cell.angle_alpha   90.00
_cell.angle_beta   90.00
_cell.angle_gamma   90.00
#
_symmetry.space_group_name_H-M   'P 1'
#
loop_
_entity.id
_entity.type
_entity.pdbx_description
1 polymer ?
#
loop_
_entity_poly.entity_id
_entity_poly.type
_entity_poly.pdbx_seq_one_letter_code
_entity_poly.pdbx_strand_id
1 'polypeptide(L)'
;RLALHVASMLQDHFPDGVHVVTLAAIREPAGLLNAVSQVVRLHEQPGDHPLIEQLIQHLRRRRLLLLLDNFEHLISAAPLLTTLRLACPGLFVLVTSREALRVQGEQVYPLAPLALPNPEIVQTPTAALEVDAIQLFVERAQAVQPSFLLTTDNVAAVAEICTRLDGIPLAIELAAARVKLLSPAELLQQMLSAPGARFDWLTQGRRDAPERHQTLRQTIDWSYYLLTPAEQTILRKLALFVGGCTLEAITAVCTGSVPTERLRSDNPLVGGEQQPQNSVDLVSGLTSLVDKSLVHQRTEQTEETRFWLLETIREYGIALLMARDELESLQQRHANYYVHYAELASVEFGGPQQALWFGRLALDAANLHAAYEWIVRNEAATLGLRLGAVLWRFWMGHGPVREGREKLAVLAALPEVRNQPQRLARLLLGLGELTEAHSDYPATHVALNEALSLARTVADNSSIIASLNALGKAHRAQGKYESARIHHEESMEIARVVGDELLVVECYHYLGKLSLIQGQLATAETLLHEALALANNVNSKVNVAVLLLNLAILARYRDDPPQARRYLEQSFALLQALDHQYSLGGYEQSELALVALAEADYATARQLLLQSLHQFVDSNHYWGIAQNLEFLALLAAVQGQAQRACTLAGAAATLRRVTHTAAYPDTTAKLKETLSALRTEIGTEVAEAARALGEAMTVEDAVAYATI
;
A
#
# COMPACT_ATOMS: atom_id res chain seq x y z
N ARG A 1 -1.82 35.54 5.43
CA ARG A 1 -1.91 35.59 6.92
C ARG A 1 -0.56 35.38 7.58
N LEU A 2 0.12 34.25 7.33
CA LEU A 2 1.48 34.01 7.85
C LEU A 2 2.43 35.16 7.55
N ALA A 3 2.48 35.64 6.29
CA ALA A 3 3.34 36.76 5.92
C ALA A 3 3.02 38.07 6.66
N LEU A 4 1.76 38.32 7.00
CA LEU A 4 1.37 39.48 7.83
C LEU A 4 1.83 39.31 9.28
N HIS A 5 1.77 38.09 9.81
CA HIS A 5 2.29 37.79 11.15
C HIS A 5 3.81 37.96 11.21
N VAL A 6 4.54 37.45 10.21
CA VAL A 6 5.99 37.69 10.05
C VAL A 6 6.29 39.19 9.95
N ALA A 7 5.55 39.92 9.12
CA ALA A 7 5.68 41.38 9.02
C ALA A 7 5.46 42.10 10.35
N SER A 8 4.49 41.64 11.16
CA SER A 8 4.23 42.17 12.51
C SER A 8 5.36 41.87 13.48
N MET A 9 5.91 40.64 13.47
CA MET A 9 7.02 40.25 14.34
C MET A 9 8.32 41.00 14.03
N LEU A 10 8.51 41.35 12.76
CA LEU A 10 9.75 42.00 12.30
C LEU A 10 9.72 43.52 12.36
N GLN A 11 8.66 44.15 12.88
CA GLN A 11 8.52 45.61 12.91
C GLN A 11 9.74 46.31 13.54
N ASP A 12 10.23 45.81 14.67
CA ASP A 12 11.35 46.40 15.40
C ASP A 12 12.71 46.27 14.67
N HIS A 13 12.80 45.42 13.64
CA HIS A 13 14.03 45.19 12.88
C HIS A 13 14.20 46.14 11.69
N PHE A 14 13.16 46.90 11.32
CA PHE A 14 13.11 47.77 10.15
C PHE A 14 12.78 49.22 10.57
N PRO A 15 13.80 50.09 10.79
CA PRO A 15 13.58 51.45 11.31
C PRO A 15 12.79 52.36 10.37
N ASP A 16 12.81 52.08 9.05
CA ASP A 16 12.02 52.81 8.05
C ASP A 16 10.65 52.15 7.76
N GLY A 17 10.28 51.17 8.59
CA GLY A 17 8.96 50.55 8.63
C GLY A 17 8.82 49.24 7.85
N VAL A 18 7.69 48.59 8.07
CA VAL A 18 7.22 47.43 7.32
C VAL A 18 5.98 47.82 6.53
N HIS A 19 6.07 47.70 5.22
CA HIS A 19 5.08 48.21 4.26
C HIS A 19 4.39 47.02 3.57
N VAL A 20 3.07 46.91 3.71
CA VAL A 20 2.28 45.83 3.12
C VAL A 20 1.57 46.34 1.88
N VAL A 21 1.78 45.67 0.75
CA VAL A 21 1.11 45.95 -0.53
C VAL A 21 0.29 44.73 -0.92
N THR A 22 -1.03 44.90 -0.95
CA THR A 22 -1.95 43.85 -1.42
C THR A 22 -2.12 43.98 -2.92
N LEU A 23 -1.65 42.98 -3.68
CA LEU A 23 -1.65 43.04 -5.14
C LEU A 23 -2.93 42.46 -5.77
N ALA A 24 -3.85 41.92 -4.97
CA ALA A 24 -5.04 41.21 -5.45
C ALA A 24 -5.94 41.98 -6.43
N ALA A 25 -5.90 43.32 -6.43
CA ALA A 25 -6.70 44.17 -7.33
C ALA A 25 -5.93 44.63 -8.58
N ILE A 26 -4.63 44.34 -8.68
CA ILE A 26 -3.73 44.85 -9.71
C ILE A 26 -3.56 43.78 -10.78
N ARG A 27 -3.91 44.08 -12.03
CA ARG A 27 -3.85 43.07 -13.11
C ARG A 27 -2.66 43.22 -14.04
N GLU A 28 -2.04 44.40 -14.07
CA GLU A 28 -0.99 44.73 -15.01
C GLU A 28 0.34 45.02 -14.30
N PRO A 29 1.48 44.57 -14.84
CA PRO A 29 2.82 44.82 -14.28
C PRO A 29 3.12 46.30 -14.00
N ALA A 30 2.62 47.21 -14.84
CA ALA A 30 2.81 48.65 -14.67
C ALA A 30 2.16 49.20 -13.37
N GLY A 31 1.10 48.54 -12.87
CA GLY A 31 0.41 48.94 -11.64
C GLY A 31 1.19 48.65 -10.35
N LEU A 32 2.21 47.78 -10.41
CA LEU A 32 3.02 47.41 -9.24
C LEU A 32 3.75 48.62 -8.65
N LEU A 33 4.43 49.41 -9.49
CA LEU A 33 5.21 50.57 -9.04
C LEU A 33 4.32 51.63 -8.39
N ASN A 34 3.11 51.84 -8.92
CA ASN A 34 2.12 52.77 -8.35
C ASN A 34 1.69 52.32 -6.95
N ALA A 35 1.35 51.03 -6.80
CA ALA A 35 0.91 50.49 -5.52
C ALA A 35 2.00 50.55 -4.45
N VAL A 36 3.25 50.23 -4.82
CA VAL A 36 4.39 50.37 -3.92
C VAL A 36 4.59 51.84 -3.52
N SER A 37 4.56 52.76 -4.50
CA SER A 37 4.75 54.20 -4.29
C SER A 37 3.74 54.78 -3.30
N GLN A 38 2.47 54.37 -3.41
CA GLN A 38 1.40 54.79 -2.49
C GLN A 38 1.66 54.33 -1.06
N VAL A 39 2.06 53.07 -0.85
CA VAL A 39 2.28 52.52 0.49
C VAL A 39 3.51 53.15 1.15
N VAL A 40 4.59 53.36 0.39
CA VAL A 40 5.81 54.02 0.91
C VAL A 40 5.68 55.54 0.99
N ARG A 41 4.50 56.10 0.68
CA ARG A 41 4.16 57.53 0.70
C ARG A 41 5.11 58.37 -0.15
N LEU A 42 5.48 57.85 -1.33
CA LEU A 42 6.22 58.61 -2.34
C LEU A 42 5.30 59.67 -2.93
N HIS A 43 5.73 60.93 -2.90
CA HIS A 43 5.05 62.01 -3.59
C HIS A 43 5.74 62.19 -4.94
N GLU A 44 5.03 61.93 -6.03
CA GLU A 44 5.57 62.07 -7.38
C GLU A 44 6.03 63.51 -7.62
N GLN A 45 7.26 63.68 -8.08
CA GLN A 45 7.79 64.99 -8.43
C GLN A 45 7.35 65.38 -9.85
N PRO A 46 6.94 66.63 -10.10
CA PRO A 46 6.61 67.08 -11.44
C PRO A 46 7.86 67.03 -12.36
N GLY A 47 7.83 66.19 -13.39
CA GLY A 47 8.89 66.02 -14.40
C GLY A 47 8.78 64.69 -15.17
N ASP A 48 9.52 64.52 -16.27
CA ASP A 48 9.52 63.32 -17.14
C ASP A 48 10.32 62.11 -16.58
N HIS A 49 10.67 62.12 -15.29
CA HIS A 49 11.46 61.04 -14.69
C HIS A 49 10.62 59.78 -14.47
N PRO A 50 11.04 58.59 -14.97
CA PRO A 50 10.35 57.33 -14.75
C PRO A 50 10.11 57.04 -13.27
N LEU A 51 8.91 56.55 -12.92
CA LEU A 51 8.49 56.29 -11.54
C LEU A 51 9.47 55.37 -10.77
N ILE A 52 10.09 54.42 -11.47
CA ILE A 52 11.10 53.53 -10.87
C ILE A 52 12.34 54.28 -10.37
N GLU A 53 12.79 55.33 -11.07
CA GLU A 53 13.95 56.14 -10.65
C GLU A 53 13.62 56.97 -9.41
N GLN A 54 12.41 57.54 -9.37
CA GLN A 54 11.91 58.28 -8.21
C GLN A 54 11.80 57.36 -6.98
N LEU A 55 11.29 56.13 -7.19
CA LEU A 55 11.18 55.13 -6.14
C LEU A 55 12.55 54.68 -5.63
N ILE A 56 13.53 54.45 -6.53
CA ILE A 56 14.91 54.14 -6.15
C ILE A 56 15.48 55.27 -5.30
N GLN A 57 15.35 56.53 -5.71
CA GLN A 57 15.88 57.67 -4.96
C GLN A 57 15.30 57.76 -3.54
N HIS A 58 14.00 57.48 -3.39
CA HIS A 58 13.31 57.49 -2.10
C HIS A 58 13.71 56.34 -1.17
N LEU A 59 13.98 55.16 -1.73
CA LEU A 59 14.28 53.94 -0.98
C LEU A 59 15.79 53.75 -0.70
N ARG A 60 16.68 54.36 -1.49
CA ARG A 60 18.13 54.08 -1.49
C ARG A 60 18.82 54.16 -0.12
N ARG A 61 18.37 55.07 0.75
CA ARG A 61 18.94 55.31 2.09
C ARG A 61 18.12 54.73 3.24
N ARG A 62 17.02 54.03 2.94
CA ARG A 62 16.09 53.48 3.93
C ARG A 62 16.34 51.99 4.13
N ARG A 63 16.10 51.52 5.35
CA ARG A 63 16.07 50.11 5.73
C ARG A 63 14.64 49.71 6.10
N LEU A 64 13.94 49.14 5.13
CA LEU A 64 12.54 48.74 5.27
C LEU A 64 12.26 47.36 4.67
N LEU A 65 11.15 46.78 5.11
CA LEU A 65 10.59 45.55 4.55
C LEU A 65 9.36 45.88 3.71
N LEU A 66 9.34 45.43 2.46
CA LEU A 66 8.20 45.48 1.58
C LEU A 66 7.58 44.08 1.49
N LEU A 67 6.39 43.91 2.06
CA LEU A 67 5.59 42.70 1.91
C LEU A 67 4.67 42.86 0.70
N LEU A 68 4.92 42.08 -0.34
CA LEU A 68 4.07 42.00 -1.53
C LEU A 68 3.20 40.76 -1.43
N ASP A 69 1.92 40.95 -1.15
CA ASP A 69 0.96 39.85 -1.00
C ASP A 69 0.29 39.54 -2.35
N ASN A 70 0.23 38.26 -2.73
CA ASN A 70 -0.49 37.71 -3.88
C ASN A 70 0.18 37.99 -5.25
N PHE A 71 1.48 37.72 -5.40
CA PHE A 71 2.27 38.11 -6.59
C PHE A 71 2.11 37.18 -7.80
N GLU A 72 1.46 36.02 -7.68
CA GLU A 72 1.44 34.99 -8.74
C GLU A 72 0.86 35.44 -10.09
N HIS A 73 0.02 36.47 -10.13
CA HIS A 73 -0.54 37.00 -11.37
C HIS A 73 0.31 38.13 -11.99
N LEU A 74 1.37 38.59 -11.30
CA LEU A 74 2.30 39.65 -11.74
C LEU A 74 3.73 39.15 -11.87
N ILE A 75 3.95 37.85 -12.09
CA ILE A 75 5.31 37.27 -12.17
C ILE A 75 6.17 37.94 -13.24
N SER A 76 5.58 38.37 -14.36
CA SER A 76 6.29 39.14 -15.39
C SER A 76 6.86 40.48 -14.88
N ALA A 77 6.39 41.00 -13.76
CA ALA A 77 6.89 42.19 -13.08
C ALA A 77 8.07 41.90 -12.12
N ALA A 78 8.41 40.63 -11.85
CA ALA A 78 9.47 40.23 -10.92
C ALA A 78 10.85 40.86 -11.21
N PRO A 79 11.29 41.09 -12.47
CA PRO A 79 12.56 41.78 -12.75
C PRO A 79 12.65 43.19 -12.14
N LEU A 80 11.51 43.86 -11.92
CA LEU A 80 11.48 45.17 -11.27
C LEU A 80 11.93 45.09 -9.81
N LEU A 81 11.60 44.00 -9.11
CA LEU A 81 12.01 43.79 -7.72
C LEU A 81 13.54 43.62 -7.62
N THR A 82 14.13 42.91 -8.58
CA THR A 82 15.58 42.75 -8.67
C THR A 82 16.25 44.10 -8.89
N THR A 83 15.70 44.92 -9.79
CA THR A 83 16.19 46.27 -10.07
C THR A 83 16.17 47.16 -8.83
N LEU A 84 15.05 47.16 -8.08
CA LEU A 84 14.91 47.91 -6.84
C LEU A 84 15.88 47.42 -5.75
N ARG A 85 16.02 46.10 -5.60
CA ARG A 85 16.89 45.48 -4.59
C ARG A 85 18.37 45.78 -4.85
N LEU A 86 18.82 45.73 -6.11
CA LEU A 86 20.18 46.07 -6.50
C LEU A 86 20.51 47.54 -6.25
N ALA A 87 19.56 48.44 -6.53
CA ALA A 87 19.76 49.87 -6.34
C ALA A 87 19.62 50.31 -4.86
N CYS A 88 18.89 49.54 -4.04
CA CYS A 88 18.57 49.87 -2.65
C CYS A 88 19.05 48.76 -1.68
N PRO A 89 20.27 48.86 -1.12
CA PRO A 89 20.84 47.79 -0.30
C PRO A 89 20.10 47.56 1.03
N GLY A 90 19.37 48.57 1.54
CA GLY A 90 18.53 48.45 2.74
C GLY A 90 17.12 47.91 2.50
N LEU A 91 16.71 47.70 1.25
CA LEU A 91 15.38 47.17 0.91
C LEU A 91 15.34 45.65 1.08
N PHE A 92 14.42 45.16 1.89
CA PHE A 92 14.06 43.76 1.99
C PHE A 92 12.68 43.56 1.37
N VAL A 93 12.50 42.48 0.60
CA VAL A 93 11.22 42.18 -0.05
C VAL A 93 10.81 40.79 0.36
N LEU A 94 9.63 40.69 0.97
CA LEU A 94 8.96 39.43 1.25
C LEU A 94 7.79 39.31 0.29
N VAL A 95 7.74 38.24 -0.51
CA VAL A 95 6.71 38.03 -1.52
C VAL A 95 5.91 36.79 -1.15
N THR A 96 4.58 36.87 -1.19
CA THR A 96 3.73 35.68 -1.22
C THR A 96 3.33 35.41 -2.67
N SER A 97 3.59 34.20 -3.14
CA SER A 97 3.30 33.74 -4.49
C SER A 97 3.04 32.24 -4.47
N ARG A 98 2.32 31.75 -5.47
CA ARG A 98 2.08 30.31 -5.68
C ARG A 98 3.21 29.60 -6.41
N GLU A 99 4.04 30.35 -7.13
CA GLU A 99 5.24 29.83 -7.80
C GLU A 99 6.43 30.78 -7.58
N ALA A 100 7.64 30.23 -7.71
CA ALA A 100 8.87 31.00 -7.60
C ALA A 100 8.93 32.10 -8.67
N LEU A 101 9.45 33.27 -8.31
CA LEU A 101 9.61 34.40 -9.22
C LEU A 101 10.73 34.15 -10.24
N ARG A 102 11.64 33.22 -9.93
CA ARG A 102 12.82 32.84 -10.73
C ARG A 102 13.74 34.02 -11.02
N VAL A 103 14.00 34.82 -9.98
CA VAL A 103 14.87 36.01 -10.05
C VAL A 103 16.16 35.84 -9.25
N GLN A 104 17.19 36.60 -9.60
CA GLN A 104 18.48 36.53 -8.92
C GLN A 104 18.37 37.00 -7.46
N GLY A 105 18.90 36.19 -6.53
CA GLY A 105 18.86 36.49 -5.09
C GLY A 105 17.57 36.08 -4.40
N GLU A 106 16.66 35.39 -5.09
CA GLU A 106 15.46 34.78 -4.51
C GLU A 106 15.82 33.68 -3.49
N GLN A 107 15.06 33.63 -2.40
CA GLN A 107 15.10 32.55 -1.40
C GLN A 107 13.66 32.06 -1.23
N VAL A 108 13.39 30.83 -1.66
CA VAL A 108 12.04 30.25 -1.65
C VAL A 108 11.82 29.50 -0.34
N TYR A 109 10.76 29.85 0.38
CA TYR A 109 10.30 29.13 1.57
C TYR A 109 8.98 28.41 1.24
N PRO A 110 8.99 27.09 0.96
CA PRO A 110 7.77 26.37 0.63
C PRO A 110 6.89 26.23 1.88
N LEU A 111 5.61 26.59 1.74
CA LEU A 111 4.62 26.45 2.81
C LEU A 111 3.91 25.10 2.67
N ALA A 112 4.21 24.18 3.59
CA ALA A 112 3.48 22.92 3.71
C ALA A 112 2.12 23.13 4.42
N PRO A 113 1.14 22.24 4.19
CA PRO A 113 -0.04 22.14 5.06
C PRO A 113 0.34 21.88 6.52
N LEU A 114 -0.62 22.05 7.43
CA LEU A 114 -0.41 21.76 8.85
C LEU A 114 -0.15 20.27 9.07
N ALA A 115 0.63 19.95 10.09
CA ALA A 115 0.90 18.57 10.47
C ALA A 115 -0.41 17.80 10.69
N LEU A 116 -0.50 16.61 10.08
CA LEU A 116 -1.65 15.72 10.18
C LEU A 116 -1.47 14.70 11.33
N PRO A 117 -2.57 14.23 11.93
CA PRO A 117 -2.50 13.23 12.98
C PRO A 117 -2.03 11.88 12.42
N ASN A 118 -1.10 11.21 13.13
CA ASN A 118 -0.81 9.81 12.86
C ASN A 118 -1.89 8.94 13.55
N PRO A 119 -2.71 8.18 12.79
CA PRO A 119 -3.80 7.38 13.36
C PRO A 119 -3.32 6.32 14.37
N GLU A 120 -2.06 5.89 14.31
CA GLU A 120 -1.49 4.94 15.29
C GLU A 120 -1.14 5.59 16.64
N ILE A 121 -0.94 6.91 16.67
CA ILE A 121 -0.43 7.65 17.84
C ILE A 121 -1.55 8.47 18.51
N VAL A 122 -2.51 8.97 17.74
CA VAL A 122 -3.50 9.94 18.22
C VAL A 122 -4.75 9.25 18.78
N GLN A 123 -4.59 8.56 19.91
CA GLN A 123 -5.72 7.92 20.62
C GLN A 123 -6.26 8.74 21.80
N THR A 124 -5.53 9.78 22.25
CA THR A 124 -5.93 10.60 23.41
C THR A 124 -6.11 12.07 23.05
N PRO A 125 -7.06 12.80 23.66
CA PRO A 125 -7.26 14.22 23.40
C PRO A 125 -6.04 15.09 23.66
N THR A 126 -5.24 14.75 24.68
CA THR A 126 -4.01 15.49 25.02
C THR A 126 -2.94 15.34 23.96
N ALA A 127 -2.68 14.12 23.46
CA ALA A 127 -1.74 13.90 22.37
C ALA A 127 -2.23 14.52 21.05
N ALA A 128 -3.55 14.50 20.83
CA ALA A 128 -4.16 15.09 19.64
C ALA A 128 -3.98 16.62 19.55
N LEU A 129 -3.97 17.32 20.68
CA LEU A 129 -3.79 18.78 20.71
C LEU A 129 -2.36 19.23 20.39
N GLU A 130 -1.38 18.33 20.38
CA GLU A 130 -0.02 18.62 19.91
C GLU A 130 0.08 18.66 18.37
N VAL A 131 -0.98 18.23 17.67
CA VAL A 131 -1.06 18.23 16.20
C VAL A 131 -1.66 19.55 15.70
N ASP A 132 -0.88 20.33 14.94
CA ASP A 132 -1.27 21.67 14.46
C ASP A 132 -2.66 21.74 13.81
N ALA A 133 -3.01 20.74 12.96
CA ALA A 133 -4.30 20.71 12.28
C ALA A 133 -5.49 20.55 13.26
N ILE A 134 -5.32 19.68 14.26
CA ILE A 134 -6.34 19.44 15.30
C ILE A 134 -6.43 20.66 16.22
N GLN A 135 -5.29 21.23 16.61
CA GLN A 135 -5.26 22.45 17.40
C GLN A 135 -6.05 23.58 16.71
N LEU A 136 -5.79 23.81 15.41
CA LEU A 136 -6.53 24.80 14.64
C LEU A 136 -8.03 24.48 14.59
N PHE A 137 -8.41 23.22 14.36
CA PHE A 137 -9.83 22.83 14.37
C PHE A 137 -10.51 23.19 15.69
N VAL A 138 -9.88 22.83 16.81
CA VAL A 138 -10.41 23.09 18.17
C VAL A 138 -10.53 24.59 18.43
N GLU A 139 -9.49 25.38 18.13
CA GLU A 139 -9.50 26.82 18.30
C GLU A 139 -10.63 27.49 17.50
N ARG A 140 -10.87 27.02 16.27
CA ARG A 140 -11.92 27.56 15.40
C ARG A 140 -13.32 27.09 15.80
N ALA A 141 -13.46 25.85 16.25
CA ALA A 141 -14.71 25.33 16.77
C ALA A 141 -15.11 26.09 18.05
N GLN A 142 -14.17 26.35 18.96
CA GLN A 142 -14.40 27.12 20.19
C GLN A 142 -14.78 28.58 19.92
N ALA A 143 -14.21 29.18 18.86
CA ALA A 143 -14.57 30.54 18.45
C ALA A 143 -16.05 30.69 18.03
N VAL A 144 -16.67 29.61 17.52
CA VAL A 144 -18.09 29.61 17.09
C VAL A 144 -19.01 28.97 18.14
N GLN A 145 -18.48 28.03 18.93
CA GLN A 145 -19.15 27.34 20.03
C GLN A 145 -18.20 27.22 21.24
N PRO A 146 -18.24 28.17 22.19
CA PRO A 146 -17.31 28.21 23.32
C PRO A 146 -17.32 26.97 24.24
N SER A 147 -18.41 26.19 24.21
CA SER A 147 -18.55 24.95 24.99
C SER A 147 -17.88 23.72 24.33
N PHE A 148 -17.31 23.87 23.12
CA PHE A 148 -16.68 22.76 22.43
C PHE A 148 -15.39 22.31 23.15
N LEU A 149 -15.32 21.01 23.44
CA LEU A 149 -14.15 20.35 24.02
C LEU A 149 -13.76 19.15 23.17
N LEU A 150 -12.45 18.94 23.01
CA LEU A 150 -11.92 17.70 22.46
C LEU A 150 -12.00 16.61 23.55
N THR A 151 -12.66 15.50 23.24
CA THR A 151 -12.96 14.41 24.16
C THR A 151 -12.56 13.09 23.52
N THR A 152 -12.45 12.03 24.33
CA THR A 152 -12.13 10.69 23.82
C THR A 152 -13.14 10.20 22.77
N ASP A 153 -14.39 10.66 22.85
CA ASP A 153 -15.45 10.25 21.94
C ASP A 153 -15.41 10.95 20.58
N ASN A 154 -14.82 12.16 20.50
CA ASN A 154 -14.80 12.95 19.26
C ASN A 154 -13.41 13.10 18.63
N VAL A 155 -12.33 12.72 19.33
CA VAL A 155 -10.95 12.88 18.86
C VAL A 155 -10.71 12.16 17.54
N ALA A 156 -11.22 10.93 17.39
CA ALA A 156 -11.06 10.15 16.17
C ALA A 156 -11.76 10.81 14.97
N ALA A 157 -12.97 11.35 15.18
CA ALA A 157 -13.71 12.06 14.13
C ALA A 157 -13.01 13.37 13.72
N VAL A 158 -12.51 14.15 14.69
CA VAL A 158 -11.77 15.39 14.40
C VAL A 158 -10.47 15.10 13.67
N ALA A 159 -9.74 14.07 14.08
CA ALA A 159 -8.52 13.63 13.42
C ALA A 159 -8.78 13.24 11.96
N GLU A 160 -9.79 12.40 11.71
CA GLU A 160 -10.18 11.98 10.36
C GLU A 160 -10.65 13.17 9.50
N ILE A 161 -11.39 14.13 10.07
CA ILE A 161 -11.75 15.36 9.36
C ILE A 161 -10.50 16.14 8.95
N CYS A 162 -9.55 16.35 9.87
CA CYS A 162 -8.32 17.10 9.58
C CYS A 162 -7.49 16.42 8.49
N THR A 163 -7.36 15.09 8.55
CA THR A 163 -6.70 14.27 7.53
C THR A 163 -7.38 14.43 6.17
N ARG A 164 -8.72 14.36 6.11
CA ARG A 164 -9.47 14.54 4.85
C ARG A 164 -9.44 15.94 4.29
N LEU A 165 -9.15 16.94 5.10
CA LEU A 165 -8.96 18.32 4.68
C LEU A 165 -7.49 18.63 4.36
N ASP A 166 -6.65 17.61 4.24
CA ASP A 166 -5.23 17.67 3.88
C ASP A 166 -4.38 18.60 4.77
N GLY A 167 -4.84 18.91 5.99
CA GLY A 167 -4.16 19.86 6.86
C GLY A 167 -4.25 21.32 6.37
N ILE A 168 -5.12 21.61 5.40
CA ILE A 168 -5.26 22.94 4.81
C ILE A 168 -5.97 23.86 5.81
N PRO A 169 -5.31 24.94 6.32
CA PRO A 169 -5.87 25.78 7.37
C PRO A 169 -7.25 26.36 7.05
N LEU A 170 -7.45 26.81 5.80
CA LEU A 170 -8.73 27.39 5.36
C LEU A 170 -9.86 26.34 5.36
N ALA A 171 -9.57 25.13 4.91
CA ALA A 171 -10.55 24.05 4.87
C ALA A 171 -10.97 23.65 6.29
N ILE A 172 -9.99 23.53 7.19
CA ILE A 172 -10.20 23.27 8.62
C ILE A 172 -11.05 24.37 9.26
N GLU A 173 -10.77 25.64 8.99
CA GLU A 173 -11.55 26.77 9.48
C GLU A 173 -13.03 26.70 9.06
N LEU A 174 -13.29 26.38 7.79
CA LEU A 174 -14.65 26.29 7.26
C LEU A 174 -15.41 25.09 7.84
N ALA A 175 -14.74 23.96 8.06
CA ALA A 175 -15.33 22.78 8.69
C ALA A 175 -15.61 23.01 10.18
N ALA A 176 -14.66 23.57 10.92
CA ALA A 176 -14.80 23.84 12.35
C ALA A 176 -15.94 24.83 12.65
N ALA A 177 -16.21 25.78 11.75
CA ALA A 177 -17.34 26.71 11.88
C ALA A 177 -18.72 26.01 11.85
N ARG A 178 -18.80 24.76 11.37
CA ARG A 178 -20.04 23.99 11.22
C ARG A 178 -20.41 23.17 12.45
N VAL A 179 -19.52 23.12 13.45
CA VAL A 179 -19.75 22.42 14.72
C VAL A 179 -21.00 22.94 15.47
N LYS A 180 -21.39 24.19 15.22
CA LYS A 180 -22.63 24.78 15.75
C LYS A 180 -23.91 24.06 15.29
N LEU A 181 -23.87 23.38 14.15
CA LEU A 181 -25.02 22.72 13.54
C LEU A 181 -24.90 21.19 13.53
N LEU A 182 -23.67 20.68 13.49
CA LEU A 182 -23.38 19.25 13.33
C LEU A 182 -22.28 18.86 14.31
N SER A 183 -22.43 17.72 14.98
CA SER A 183 -21.33 17.12 15.73
C SER A 183 -20.17 16.73 14.80
N PRO A 184 -18.93 16.57 15.31
CA PRO A 184 -17.81 16.09 14.49
C PRO A 184 -18.09 14.76 13.78
N ALA A 185 -18.84 13.84 14.40
CA ALA A 185 -19.21 12.56 13.79
C ALA A 185 -20.19 12.75 12.61
N GLU A 186 -21.18 13.64 12.75
CA GLU A 186 -22.13 13.96 11.67
C GLU A 186 -21.45 14.71 10.52
N LEU A 187 -20.52 15.62 10.84
CA LEU A 187 -19.67 16.28 9.85
C LEU A 187 -18.88 15.27 9.03
N LEU A 188 -18.24 14.31 9.70
CA LEU A 188 -17.49 13.25 9.02
C LEU A 188 -18.41 12.38 8.15
N GLN A 189 -19.56 11.95 8.67
CA GLN A 189 -20.55 11.21 7.90
C GLN A 189 -20.99 11.97 6.64
N GLN A 190 -21.21 13.28 6.74
CA GLN A 190 -21.57 14.12 5.59
C GLN A 190 -20.43 14.18 4.55
N MET A 191 -19.16 14.21 4.96
CA MET A 191 -18.01 14.13 4.04
C MET A 191 -17.89 12.77 3.34
N LEU A 192 -18.28 11.69 4.02
CA LEU A 192 -18.26 10.33 3.47
C LEU A 192 -19.41 10.08 2.47
N SER A 193 -20.57 10.70 2.68
CA SER A 193 -21.82 10.37 1.96
C SER A 193 -21.90 10.93 0.52
N ALA A 194 -21.03 11.85 0.10
CA ALA A 194 -21.13 12.51 -1.21
C ALA A 194 -19.77 12.68 -1.92
N PRO A 195 -19.28 11.65 -2.62
CA PRO A 195 -18.07 11.74 -3.44
C PRO A 195 -18.28 12.74 -4.59
N GLY A 196 -17.52 13.84 -4.61
CA GLY A 196 -17.58 14.87 -5.66
C GLY A 196 -18.31 16.18 -5.32
N ALA A 197 -19.03 16.25 -4.19
CA ALA A 197 -19.68 17.47 -3.67
C ALA A 197 -19.20 17.85 -2.24
N ARG A 198 -18.09 17.25 -1.81
CA ARG A 198 -17.50 17.34 -0.45
C ARG A 198 -17.22 18.76 0.03
N PHE A 199 -17.17 19.77 -0.84
CA PHE A 199 -16.91 21.17 -0.47
C PHE A 199 -18.08 22.13 -0.73
N ASP A 200 -19.19 21.66 -1.31
CA ASP A 200 -20.34 22.52 -1.62
C ASP A 200 -21.09 22.98 -0.36
N TRP A 201 -20.86 22.31 0.77
CA TRP A 201 -21.33 22.74 2.09
C TRP A 201 -20.31 23.61 2.84
N LEU A 202 -19.07 23.77 2.37
CA LEU A 202 -18.08 24.70 2.94
C LEU A 202 -18.23 26.13 2.36
N THR A 203 -19.48 26.59 2.26
CA THR A 203 -19.88 27.79 1.51
C THR A 203 -20.00 29.08 2.31
N GLN A 204 -19.64 29.09 3.60
CA GLN A 204 -19.80 30.27 4.47
C GLN A 204 -18.52 30.62 5.24
N GLY A 205 -17.52 31.14 4.53
CA GLY A 205 -16.38 31.84 5.11
C GLY A 205 -16.78 33.21 5.68
N ARG A 206 -15.83 33.89 6.33
CA ARG A 206 -16.10 35.20 6.94
C ARG A 206 -16.45 36.24 5.87
N ARG A 207 -17.45 37.09 6.14
CA ARG A 207 -17.90 38.15 5.20
C ARG A 207 -16.86 39.25 4.96
N ASP A 208 -15.87 39.38 5.84
CA ASP A 208 -14.74 40.30 5.74
C ASP A 208 -13.50 39.69 5.07
N ALA A 209 -13.56 38.41 4.68
CA ALA A 209 -12.53 37.80 3.84
C ALA A 209 -12.73 38.22 2.36
N PRO A 210 -11.64 38.33 1.57
CA PRO A 210 -11.75 38.56 0.13
C PRO A 210 -12.68 37.52 -0.53
N GLU A 211 -13.48 37.91 -1.53
CA GLU A 211 -14.49 37.04 -2.16
C GLU A 211 -13.95 35.64 -2.52
N ARG A 212 -12.71 35.56 -2.99
CA ARG A 212 -12.00 34.31 -3.33
C ARG A 212 -11.74 33.35 -2.16
N HIS A 213 -11.71 33.81 -0.92
CA HIS A 213 -11.52 33.00 0.30
C HIS A 213 -12.83 32.78 1.07
N GLN A 214 -13.97 33.19 0.51
CA GLN A 214 -15.27 32.98 1.15
C GLN A 214 -15.69 31.50 1.10
N THR A 215 -15.21 30.74 0.13
CA THR A 215 -15.40 29.29 0.05
C THR A 215 -14.10 28.62 -0.39
N LEU A 216 -13.89 27.36 0.02
CA LEU A 216 -12.74 26.57 -0.44
C LEU A 216 -12.75 26.42 -1.97
N ARG A 217 -13.95 26.24 -2.54
CA ARG A 217 -14.17 26.12 -3.99
C ARG A 217 -13.71 27.36 -4.75
N GLN A 218 -14.05 28.57 -4.31
CA GLN A 218 -13.59 29.80 -4.95
C GLN A 218 -12.07 29.99 -4.89
N THR A 219 -11.42 29.50 -3.84
CA THR A 219 -9.95 29.54 -3.72
C THR A 219 -9.29 28.59 -4.72
N ILE A 220 -9.87 27.39 -4.90
CA ILE A 220 -9.40 26.41 -5.88
C ILE A 220 -9.73 26.87 -7.31
N ASP A 221 -10.93 27.40 -7.57
CA ASP A 221 -11.34 27.93 -8.88
C ASP A 221 -10.38 29.02 -9.37
N TRP A 222 -10.09 30.01 -8.52
CA TRP A 222 -9.10 31.04 -8.83
C TRP A 222 -7.74 30.44 -9.15
N SER A 223 -7.33 29.47 -8.33
CA SER A 223 -6.05 28.78 -8.49
C SER A 223 -5.94 28.00 -9.80
N TYR A 224 -7.06 27.44 -10.26
CA TYR A 224 -7.19 26.68 -11.49
C TYR A 224 -7.25 27.59 -12.73
N TYR A 225 -7.96 28.74 -12.67
CA TYR A 225 -8.07 29.66 -13.81
C TYR A 225 -6.78 30.42 -14.13
N LEU A 226 -5.83 30.49 -13.21
CA LEU A 226 -4.48 31.00 -13.46
C LEU A 226 -3.59 30.03 -14.25
N LEU A 227 -3.99 28.77 -14.39
CA LEU A 227 -3.23 27.76 -15.12
C LEU A 227 -3.43 27.89 -16.63
N THR A 228 -2.40 27.52 -17.39
CA THR A 228 -2.51 27.40 -18.84
C THR A 228 -3.50 26.29 -19.23
N PRO A 229 -4.10 26.30 -20.44
CA PRO A 229 -5.02 25.23 -20.86
C PRO A 229 -4.40 23.82 -20.82
N ALA A 230 -3.09 23.71 -21.05
CA ALA A 230 -2.35 22.46 -20.95
C ALA A 230 -2.24 21.99 -19.49
N GLU A 231 -1.82 22.87 -18.57
CA GLU A 231 -1.74 22.59 -17.13
C GLU A 231 -3.10 22.22 -16.53
N GLN A 232 -4.15 22.94 -16.91
CA GLN A 232 -5.53 22.63 -16.53
C GLN A 232 -5.93 21.21 -16.94
N THR A 233 -5.56 20.79 -18.15
CA THR A 233 -5.86 19.44 -18.65
C THR A 233 -5.08 18.39 -17.86
N ILE A 234 -3.80 18.63 -17.56
CA ILE A 234 -2.98 17.70 -16.78
C ILE A 234 -3.53 17.57 -15.36
N LEU A 235 -3.80 18.68 -14.66
CA LEU A 235 -4.34 18.66 -13.30
C LEU A 235 -5.66 17.89 -13.21
N ARG A 236 -6.59 18.13 -14.15
CA ARG A 236 -7.86 17.39 -14.22
C ARG A 236 -7.65 15.89 -14.43
N LYS A 237 -6.72 15.50 -15.32
CA LYS A 237 -6.48 14.08 -15.58
C LYS A 237 -5.76 13.38 -14.43
N LEU A 238 -4.85 14.08 -13.75
CA LEU A 238 -4.16 13.58 -12.55
C LEU A 238 -5.14 13.26 -11.41
N ALA A 239 -6.26 13.96 -11.35
CA ALA A 239 -7.29 13.72 -10.35
C ALA A 239 -7.85 12.29 -10.33
N LEU A 240 -7.66 11.55 -11.43
CA LEU A 240 -8.07 10.16 -11.53
C LEU A 240 -7.24 9.22 -10.64
N PHE A 241 -5.98 9.54 -10.37
CA PHE A 241 -5.11 8.68 -9.58
C PHE A 241 -5.37 8.84 -8.09
N VAL A 242 -5.38 7.72 -7.35
CA VAL A 242 -5.64 7.66 -5.92
C VAL A 242 -4.37 7.17 -5.22
N GLY A 243 -3.90 7.91 -4.21
CA GLY A 243 -2.66 7.54 -3.52
C GLY A 243 -1.40 7.75 -4.38
N GLY A 244 -1.42 8.79 -5.22
CA GLY A 244 -0.29 9.15 -6.07
C GLY A 244 -0.11 8.26 -7.29
N CYS A 245 0.90 8.57 -8.10
CA CYS A 245 1.18 7.86 -9.35
C CYS A 245 2.60 8.16 -9.87
N THR A 246 3.09 7.32 -10.77
CA THR A 246 4.37 7.48 -11.46
C THR A 246 4.20 8.29 -12.75
N LEU A 247 5.31 8.83 -13.27
CA LEU A 247 5.28 9.55 -14.56
C LEU A 247 4.80 8.63 -15.70
N GLU A 248 5.16 7.35 -15.65
CA GLU A 248 4.77 6.31 -16.60
C GLU A 248 3.25 6.12 -16.59
N ALA A 249 2.64 6.02 -15.40
CA ALA A 249 1.20 5.90 -15.23
C ALA A 249 0.46 7.12 -15.78
N ILE A 250 0.94 8.33 -15.43
CA ILE A 250 0.37 9.59 -15.92
C ILE A 250 0.42 9.62 -17.45
N THR A 251 1.57 9.28 -18.03
CA THR A 251 1.78 9.30 -19.48
C THR A 251 0.82 8.33 -20.18
N ALA A 252 0.71 7.10 -19.71
CA ALA A 252 -0.14 6.08 -20.32
C ALA A 252 -1.62 6.45 -20.26
N VAL A 253 -2.11 6.93 -19.11
CA VAL A 253 -3.52 7.26 -18.92
C VAL A 253 -3.90 8.58 -19.60
N CYS A 254 -3.01 9.58 -19.56
CA CYS A 254 -3.30 10.92 -20.08
C CYS A 254 -3.16 11.02 -21.61
N THR A 255 -2.21 10.29 -22.20
CA THR A 255 -1.93 10.33 -23.64
C THR A 255 -2.44 9.12 -24.41
N GLY A 256 -2.82 8.04 -23.72
CA GLY A 256 -3.25 6.79 -24.35
C GLY A 256 -2.12 5.99 -25.01
N SER A 257 -0.87 6.41 -24.84
CA SER A 257 0.32 5.73 -25.38
C SER A 257 0.94 4.86 -24.29
N VAL A 258 0.91 3.54 -24.44
CA VAL A 258 1.57 2.61 -23.50
C VAL A 258 3.07 2.60 -23.81
N PRO A 259 3.97 2.98 -22.88
CA PRO A 259 5.40 2.82 -23.10
C PRO A 259 5.76 1.34 -22.92
N THR A 260 5.74 0.56 -24.00
CA THR A 260 5.98 -0.90 -23.98
C THR A 260 7.43 -1.29 -23.63
N GLU A 261 8.39 -0.37 -23.65
CA GLU A 261 9.82 -0.71 -23.54
C GLU A 261 10.51 -0.28 -22.23
N ARG A 262 9.91 0.60 -21.42
CA ARG A 262 10.57 1.12 -20.19
C ARG A 262 10.31 0.31 -18.92
N LEU A 263 9.36 -0.63 -18.95
CA LEU A 263 8.94 -1.39 -17.76
C LEU A 263 9.92 -2.51 -17.34
N ARG A 264 11.00 -2.72 -18.11
CA ARG A 264 11.99 -3.79 -17.89
C ARG A 264 13.42 -3.31 -17.59
N SER A 265 13.73 -2.02 -17.64
CA SER A 265 15.12 -1.54 -17.55
C SER A 265 15.40 -0.73 -16.29
N ASP A 266 16.35 -1.19 -15.46
CA ASP A 266 16.92 -0.48 -14.31
C ASP A 266 17.90 0.64 -14.71
N ASN A 267 17.73 1.26 -15.88
CA ASN A 267 18.68 2.25 -16.37
C ASN A 267 17.95 3.53 -16.84
N PRO A 268 18.00 4.64 -16.08
CA PRO A 268 17.22 5.83 -16.40
C PRO A 268 17.65 6.57 -17.66
N LEU A 269 18.80 6.25 -18.28
CA LEU A 269 19.42 7.13 -19.27
C LEU A 269 20.32 6.38 -20.24
N VAL A 270 19.82 5.61 -21.22
CA VAL A 270 20.45 5.44 -22.55
C VAL A 270 19.43 4.77 -23.49
N GLY A 271 19.07 5.44 -24.59
CA GLY A 271 18.33 4.83 -25.70
C GLY A 271 17.54 5.86 -26.50
N GLY A 272 18.15 6.38 -27.57
CA GLY A 272 17.55 7.37 -28.44
C GLY A 272 16.46 6.79 -29.33
N GLU A 273 15.21 6.94 -28.91
CA GLU A 273 14.05 6.98 -29.79
C GLU A 273 13.30 8.28 -29.53
N GLN A 274 12.86 8.94 -30.60
CA GLN A 274 12.25 10.26 -30.55
C GLN A 274 11.05 10.25 -29.60
N GLN A 275 11.20 10.90 -28.43
CA GLN A 275 10.13 11.06 -27.47
C GLN A 275 8.95 11.75 -28.19
N PRO A 276 7.72 11.19 -28.15
CA PRO A 276 6.59 11.82 -28.81
C PRO A 276 6.41 13.24 -28.26
N GLN A 277 6.19 14.23 -29.13
CA GLN A 277 6.07 15.65 -28.77
C GLN A 277 5.15 15.89 -27.54
N ASN A 278 4.07 15.10 -27.44
CA ASN A 278 3.11 15.12 -26.33
C ASN A 278 3.70 14.76 -24.95
N SER A 279 4.78 13.98 -24.89
CA SER A 279 5.44 13.60 -23.64
C SER A 279 6.33 14.71 -23.07
N VAL A 280 6.94 15.52 -23.94
CA VAL A 280 7.74 16.70 -23.55
C VAL A 280 6.82 17.78 -22.96
N ASP A 281 5.65 18.00 -23.58
CA ASP A 281 4.64 18.93 -23.07
C ASP A 281 4.05 18.49 -21.72
N LEU A 282 3.88 17.17 -21.50
CA LEU A 282 3.40 16.62 -20.24
C LEU A 282 4.41 16.84 -19.10
N VAL A 283 5.70 16.56 -19.32
CA VAL A 283 6.75 16.76 -18.30
C VAL A 283 6.91 18.24 -17.97
N SER A 284 6.89 19.12 -18.97
CA SER A 284 6.92 20.57 -18.77
C SER A 284 5.72 21.05 -17.95
N GLY A 285 4.51 20.59 -18.28
CA GLY A 285 3.29 20.92 -17.55
C GLY A 285 3.28 20.38 -16.11
N LEU A 286 3.73 19.14 -15.89
CA LEU A 286 3.89 18.56 -14.55
C LEU A 286 4.90 19.36 -13.71
N THR A 287 6.04 19.71 -14.29
CA THR A 287 7.06 20.54 -13.62
C THR A 287 6.45 21.89 -13.19
N SER A 288 5.70 22.53 -14.09
CA SER A 288 5.00 23.78 -13.75
C SER A 288 3.96 23.61 -12.64
N LEU A 289 3.21 22.50 -12.64
CA LEU A 289 2.24 22.21 -11.57
C LEU A 289 2.91 21.92 -10.22
N VAL A 290 4.09 21.31 -10.22
CA VAL A 290 4.92 21.12 -9.03
C VAL A 290 5.45 22.46 -8.51
N ASP A 291 5.97 23.31 -9.40
CA ASP A 291 6.43 24.66 -9.04
C ASP A 291 5.29 25.53 -8.46
N LYS A 292 4.07 25.33 -8.96
CA LYS A 292 2.84 25.99 -8.48
C LYS A 292 2.24 25.34 -7.22
N SER A 293 2.93 24.35 -6.65
CA SER A 293 2.52 23.57 -5.47
C SER A 293 1.11 22.97 -5.57
N LEU A 294 0.65 22.66 -6.79
CA LEU A 294 -0.61 21.96 -7.04
C LEU A 294 -0.44 20.45 -7.13
N VAL A 295 0.77 20.01 -7.47
CA VAL A 295 1.19 18.61 -7.49
C VAL A 295 2.42 18.49 -6.59
N HIS A 296 2.43 17.49 -5.73
CA HIS A 296 3.57 17.20 -4.86
C HIS A 296 4.41 16.09 -5.48
N GLN A 297 5.72 16.28 -5.51
CA GLN A 297 6.69 15.27 -5.95
C GLN A 297 7.44 14.73 -4.73
N ARG A 298 7.49 13.40 -4.60
CA ARG A 298 8.28 12.72 -3.57
C ARG A 298 9.07 11.58 -4.20
N THR A 299 10.33 11.45 -3.80
CA THR A 299 11.14 10.26 -4.10
C THR A 299 11.01 9.32 -2.92
N GLU A 300 10.44 8.14 -3.17
CA GLU A 300 10.29 7.11 -2.14
C GLU A 300 11.59 6.30 -1.96
N GLN A 301 11.63 5.46 -0.93
CA GLN A 301 12.78 4.58 -0.64
C GLN A 301 13.12 3.63 -1.81
N THR A 302 12.19 3.40 -2.73
CA THR A 302 12.35 2.56 -3.94
C THR A 302 13.02 3.29 -5.11
N GLU A 303 13.58 4.50 -4.89
CA GLU A 303 14.11 5.42 -5.92
C GLU A 303 13.08 5.87 -6.99
N GLU A 304 11.82 5.47 -6.84
CA GLU A 304 10.73 5.84 -7.76
C GLU A 304 10.20 7.24 -7.41
N THR A 305 10.15 8.11 -8.41
CA THR A 305 9.56 9.45 -8.27
C THR A 305 8.04 9.36 -8.43
N ARG A 306 7.30 9.79 -7.41
CA ARG A 306 5.84 9.74 -7.40
C ARG A 306 5.24 11.13 -7.25
N PHE A 307 4.12 11.34 -7.94
CA PHE A 307 3.35 12.57 -7.97
C PHE A 307 2.02 12.38 -7.25
N TRP A 308 1.66 13.35 -6.41
CA TRP A 308 0.48 13.31 -5.56
C TRP A 308 -0.30 14.60 -5.69
N LEU A 309 -1.63 14.48 -5.70
CA LEU A 309 -2.52 15.61 -5.49
C LEU A 309 -2.99 15.56 -4.04
N LEU A 310 -3.16 16.74 -3.44
CA LEU A 310 -3.97 16.85 -2.24
C LEU A 310 -5.39 16.36 -2.56
N GLU A 311 -6.02 15.61 -1.65
CA GLU A 311 -7.33 14.99 -1.88
C GLU A 311 -8.38 16.06 -2.27
N THR A 312 -8.29 17.24 -1.65
CA THR A 312 -9.10 18.42 -1.96
C THR A 312 -8.98 18.88 -3.42
N ILE A 313 -7.77 18.90 -3.99
CA ILE A 313 -7.52 19.27 -5.39
C ILE A 313 -7.96 18.13 -6.32
N ARG A 314 -7.73 16.88 -5.89
CA ARG A 314 -8.14 15.68 -6.62
C ARG A 314 -9.65 15.65 -6.82
N GLU A 315 -10.44 15.83 -5.78
CA GLU A 315 -11.90 15.87 -5.88
C GLU A 315 -12.41 16.96 -6.81
N TYR A 316 -11.82 18.15 -6.73
CA TYR A 316 -12.13 19.24 -7.64
C TYR A 316 -11.87 18.85 -9.10
N GLY A 317 -10.73 18.21 -9.37
CA GLY A 317 -10.41 17.70 -10.69
C GLY A 317 -11.39 16.61 -11.17
N ILE A 318 -11.84 15.70 -10.30
CA ILE A 318 -12.88 14.71 -10.61
C ILE A 318 -14.19 15.40 -11.01
N ALA A 319 -14.63 16.41 -10.25
CA ALA A 319 -15.84 17.17 -10.58
C ALA A 319 -15.73 17.87 -11.95
N LEU A 320 -14.55 18.39 -12.29
CA LEU A 320 -14.29 18.96 -13.62
C LEU A 320 -14.25 17.92 -14.75
N LEU A 321 -13.78 16.69 -14.48
CA LEU A 321 -13.85 15.59 -15.44
C LEU A 321 -15.30 15.16 -15.69
N MET A 322 -16.13 15.08 -14.65
CA MET A 322 -17.56 14.78 -14.76
C MET A 322 -18.29 15.85 -15.57
N ALA A 323 -18.06 17.13 -15.25
CA ALA A 323 -18.71 18.25 -15.94
C ALA A 323 -18.37 18.35 -17.44
N ARG A 324 -17.28 17.70 -17.87
CA ARG A 324 -16.82 17.67 -19.27
C ARG A 324 -17.01 16.31 -19.94
N ASP A 325 -17.66 15.35 -19.26
CA ASP A 325 -17.91 14.01 -19.79
C ASP A 325 -16.62 13.24 -20.16
N GLU A 326 -15.51 13.55 -19.49
CA GLU A 326 -14.20 12.93 -19.74
C GLU A 326 -13.91 11.77 -18.77
N LEU A 327 -14.65 11.68 -17.66
CA LEU A 327 -14.33 10.79 -16.55
C LEU A 327 -14.36 9.31 -16.94
N GLU A 328 -15.39 8.85 -17.63
CA GLU A 328 -15.58 7.43 -17.94
C GLU A 328 -14.48 6.89 -18.87
N SER A 329 -14.18 7.63 -19.95
CA SER A 329 -13.09 7.30 -20.88
C SER A 329 -11.73 7.25 -20.18
N LEU A 330 -11.49 8.16 -19.24
CA LEU A 330 -10.22 8.22 -18.50
C LEU A 330 -10.14 7.07 -17.48
N GLN A 331 -11.22 6.76 -16.76
CA GLN A 331 -11.31 5.60 -15.87
C GLN A 331 -11.09 4.27 -16.61
N GLN A 332 -11.62 4.14 -17.83
CA GLN A 332 -11.33 2.98 -18.67
C GLN A 332 -9.84 2.88 -19.02
N ARG A 333 -9.18 3.99 -19.37
CA ARG A 333 -7.72 3.99 -19.64
C ARG A 333 -6.90 3.64 -18.40
N HIS A 334 -7.29 4.17 -17.24
CA HIS A 334 -6.67 3.86 -15.95
C HIS A 334 -6.82 2.37 -15.59
N ALA A 335 -8.02 1.81 -15.72
CA ALA A 335 -8.24 0.38 -15.50
C ALA A 335 -7.38 -0.48 -16.45
N ASN A 336 -7.32 -0.14 -17.74
CA ASN A 336 -6.45 -0.84 -18.69
C ASN A 336 -4.97 -0.77 -18.30
N TYR A 337 -4.49 0.41 -17.88
CA TYR A 337 -3.10 0.59 -17.45
C TYR A 337 -2.79 -0.27 -16.22
N TYR A 338 -3.63 -0.23 -15.18
CA TYR A 338 -3.36 -0.97 -13.94
C TYR A 338 -3.54 -2.49 -14.09
N VAL A 339 -4.40 -2.96 -15.00
CA VAL A 339 -4.43 -4.37 -15.40
C VAL A 339 -3.11 -4.77 -16.06
N HIS A 340 -2.62 -3.97 -17.00
CA HIS A 340 -1.35 -4.24 -17.67
C HIS A 340 -0.15 -4.16 -16.71
N TYR A 341 -0.17 -3.20 -15.79
CA TYR A 341 0.83 -3.03 -14.74
C TYR A 341 0.90 -4.27 -13.83
N ALA A 342 -0.25 -4.79 -13.41
CA ALA A 342 -0.32 -6.02 -12.62
C ALA A 342 0.18 -7.25 -13.40
N GLU A 343 -0.13 -7.34 -14.70
CA GLU A 343 0.40 -8.41 -15.57
C GLU A 343 1.92 -8.36 -15.71
N LEU A 344 2.51 -7.16 -15.83
CA LEU A 344 3.96 -6.99 -15.88
C LEU A 344 4.62 -7.40 -14.57
N ALA A 345 4.08 -6.94 -13.45
CA ALA A 345 4.56 -7.35 -12.13
C ALA A 345 4.51 -8.88 -11.97
N SER A 346 3.49 -9.53 -12.54
CA SER A 346 3.31 -10.98 -12.41
C SER A 346 4.41 -11.83 -13.02
N VAL A 347 5.14 -11.30 -14.01
CA VAL A 347 6.30 -11.97 -14.61
C VAL A 347 7.46 -12.05 -13.62
N GLU A 348 7.58 -11.06 -12.74
CA GLU A 348 8.69 -10.94 -11.79
C GLU A 348 8.38 -11.54 -10.42
N PHE A 349 7.17 -12.07 -10.19
CA PHE A 349 6.78 -12.73 -8.92
C PHE A 349 7.56 -14.02 -8.60
N GLY A 350 8.37 -14.53 -9.53
CA GLY A 350 9.34 -15.60 -9.27
C GLY A 350 10.78 -15.22 -9.62
N GLY A 351 11.01 -13.94 -9.93
CA GLY A 351 12.28 -13.40 -10.40
C GLY A 351 13.05 -12.64 -9.31
N PRO A 352 14.28 -12.18 -9.60
CA PRO A 352 15.11 -11.46 -8.64
C PRO A 352 14.54 -10.09 -8.22
N GLN A 353 13.61 -9.53 -8.99
CA GLN A 353 12.98 -8.23 -8.71
C GLN A 353 11.64 -8.36 -7.96
N GLN A 354 11.28 -9.54 -7.47
CA GLN A 354 9.98 -9.78 -6.84
C GLN A 354 9.64 -8.79 -5.73
N ALA A 355 10.55 -8.57 -4.77
CA ALA A 355 10.32 -7.67 -3.64
C ALA A 355 10.09 -6.22 -4.09
N LEU A 356 10.87 -5.77 -5.08
CA LEU A 356 10.68 -4.45 -5.71
C LEU A 356 9.28 -4.33 -6.31
N TRP A 357 8.82 -5.33 -7.07
CA TRP A 357 7.52 -5.32 -7.71
C TRP A 357 6.35 -5.42 -6.73
N PHE A 358 6.49 -6.18 -5.65
CA PHE A 358 5.49 -6.20 -4.59
C PHE A 358 5.42 -4.87 -3.84
N GLY A 359 6.57 -4.26 -3.51
CA GLY A 359 6.61 -2.91 -2.92
C GLY A 359 5.96 -1.86 -3.83
N ARG A 360 6.22 -1.94 -5.14
CA ARG A 360 5.57 -1.09 -6.16
C ARG A 360 4.05 -1.30 -6.21
N LEU A 361 3.57 -2.54 -6.25
CA LEU A 361 2.13 -2.85 -6.21
C LEU A 361 1.47 -2.36 -4.91
N ALA A 362 2.16 -2.43 -3.78
CA ALA A 362 1.66 -1.92 -2.51
C ALA A 362 1.48 -0.40 -2.53
N LEU A 363 2.43 0.34 -3.12
CA LEU A 363 2.30 1.80 -3.33
C LEU A 363 1.14 2.16 -4.27
N ASP A 364 0.79 1.27 -5.21
CA ASP A 364 -0.32 1.44 -6.15
C ASP A 364 -1.61 0.71 -5.72
N ALA A 365 -1.70 0.21 -4.49
CA ALA A 365 -2.85 -0.57 -4.03
C ALA A 365 -4.18 0.19 -4.15
N ALA A 366 -4.17 1.51 -3.86
CA ALA A 366 -5.35 2.35 -3.99
C ALA A 366 -5.78 2.54 -5.46
N ASN A 367 -4.82 2.66 -6.38
CA ASN A 367 -5.12 2.72 -7.82
C ASN A 367 -5.62 1.37 -8.37
N LEU A 368 -5.02 0.25 -7.94
CA LEU A 368 -5.49 -1.09 -8.29
C LEU A 368 -6.91 -1.35 -7.78
N HIS A 369 -7.23 -0.85 -6.57
CA HIS A 369 -8.58 -0.90 -6.03
C HIS A 369 -9.56 -0.07 -6.86
N ALA A 370 -9.21 1.17 -7.22
CA ALA A 370 -10.06 2.01 -8.07
C ALA A 370 -10.30 1.38 -9.47
N ALA A 371 -9.27 0.76 -10.06
CA ALA A 371 -9.40 0.01 -11.30
C ALA A 371 -10.35 -1.20 -11.14
N TYR A 372 -10.23 -1.95 -10.04
CA TYR A 372 -11.14 -3.04 -9.70
C TYR A 372 -12.60 -2.57 -9.57
N GLU A 373 -12.86 -1.49 -8.83
CA GLU A 373 -14.21 -0.94 -8.66
C GLU A 373 -14.83 -0.54 -10.00
N TRP A 374 -14.04 0.11 -10.87
CA TRP A 374 -14.50 0.46 -12.20
C TRP A 374 -14.83 -0.80 -13.03
N ILE A 375 -13.99 -1.84 -12.99
CA ILE A 375 -14.22 -3.09 -13.71
C ILE A 375 -15.52 -3.75 -13.27
N VAL A 376 -15.77 -3.83 -11.95
CA VAL A 376 -16.99 -4.45 -11.40
C VAL A 376 -18.21 -3.64 -11.79
N ARG A 377 -18.17 -2.31 -11.61
CA ARG A 377 -19.30 -1.42 -11.91
C ARG A 377 -19.71 -1.43 -13.37
N ASN A 378 -18.75 -1.55 -14.29
CA ASN A 378 -19.00 -1.59 -15.73
C ASN A 378 -19.05 -3.00 -16.30
N GLU A 379 -19.04 -4.04 -15.45
CA GLU A 379 -19.06 -5.45 -15.83
C GLU A 379 -18.01 -5.80 -16.91
N ALA A 380 -16.82 -5.20 -16.80
CA ALA A 380 -15.75 -5.32 -17.79
C ALA A 380 -15.04 -6.68 -17.69
N ALA A 381 -15.74 -7.76 -18.05
CA ALA A 381 -15.37 -9.16 -17.86
C ALA A 381 -13.92 -9.48 -18.27
N THR A 382 -13.49 -9.04 -19.46
CA THR A 382 -12.13 -9.29 -19.96
C THR A 382 -11.05 -8.69 -19.06
N LEU A 383 -11.27 -7.48 -18.54
CA LEU A 383 -10.32 -6.80 -17.65
C LEU A 383 -10.33 -7.43 -16.26
N GLY A 384 -11.51 -7.79 -15.75
CA GLY A 384 -11.65 -8.51 -14.49
C GLY A 384 -10.92 -9.85 -14.50
N LEU A 385 -11.09 -10.63 -15.56
CA LEU A 385 -10.40 -11.91 -15.74
C LEU A 385 -8.88 -11.75 -15.79
N ARG A 386 -8.37 -10.72 -16.49
CA ARG A 386 -6.93 -10.42 -16.57
C ARG A 386 -6.35 -10.00 -15.23
N LEU A 387 -7.02 -9.06 -14.53
CA LEU A 387 -6.60 -8.59 -13.22
C LEU A 387 -6.58 -9.71 -12.18
N GLY A 388 -7.67 -10.47 -12.11
CA GLY A 388 -7.84 -11.51 -11.10
C GLY A 388 -6.88 -12.69 -11.28
N ALA A 389 -6.49 -13.01 -12.52
CA ALA A 389 -5.54 -14.09 -12.81
C ALA A 389 -4.12 -13.84 -12.28
N VAL A 390 -3.76 -12.58 -11.98
CA VAL A 390 -2.41 -12.21 -11.54
C VAL A 390 -2.36 -11.69 -10.10
N LEU A 391 -3.37 -10.92 -9.67
CA LEU A 391 -3.33 -10.19 -8.41
C LEU A 391 -3.47 -11.10 -7.17
N TRP A 392 -3.92 -12.35 -7.35
CA TRP A 392 -3.98 -13.35 -6.27
C TRP A 392 -2.62 -13.63 -5.63
N ARG A 393 -1.52 -13.60 -6.39
CA ARG A 393 -0.17 -13.77 -5.85
C ARG A 393 0.27 -12.58 -5.00
N PHE A 394 -0.17 -11.38 -5.36
CA PHE A 394 0.04 -10.19 -4.52
C PHE A 394 -0.72 -10.31 -3.19
N TRP A 395 -2.00 -10.70 -3.22
CA TRP A 395 -2.75 -10.91 -1.97
C TRP A 395 -2.21 -12.07 -1.14
N MET A 396 -1.65 -13.10 -1.74
CA MET A 396 -1.03 -14.20 -1.01
C MET A 396 0.31 -13.80 -0.37
N GLY A 397 1.08 -12.91 -1.00
CA GLY A 397 2.40 -12.50 -0.51
C GLY A 397 2.42 -11.26 0.39
N HIS A 398 1.59 -10.26 0.11
CA HIS A 398 1.69 -8.91 0.70
C HIS A 398 0.34 -8.25 1.05
N GLY A 399 -0.79 -8.87 0.68
CA GLY A 399 -2.12 -8.30 0.88
C GLY A 399 -2.98 -9.09 1.87
N PRO A 400 -4.12 -8.53 2.30
CA PRO A 400 -5.10 -9.29 3.07
C PRO A 400 -5.72 -10.37 2.18
N VAL A 401 -5.33 -11.63 2.39
CA VAL A 401 -5.79 -12.80 1.62
C VAL A 401 -7.33 -12.81 1.51
N ARG A 402 -8.03 -12.44 2.59
CA ARG A 402 -9.50 -12.40 2.65
C ARG A 402 -10.10 -11.45 1.62
N GLU A 403 -9.53 -10.25 1.50
CA GLU A 403 -9.95 -9.26 0.51
C GLU A 403 -9.76 -9.82 -0.90
N GLY A 404 -8.61 -10.45 -1.16
CA GLY A 404 -8.35 -11.10 -2.43
C GLY A 404 -9.39 -12.16 -2.79
N ARG A 405 -9.74 -13.03 -1.84
CA ARG A 405 -10.79 -14.05 -2.01
C ARG A 405 -12.14 -13.42 -2.37
N GLU A 406 -12.58 -12.43 -1.59
CA GLU A 406 -13.86 -11.75 -1.79
C GLU A 406 -13.89 -11.04 -3.15
N LYS A 407 -12.81 -10.34 -3.50
CA LYS A 407 -12.69 -9.64 -4.78
C LYS A 407 -12.70 -10.57 -5.98
N LEU A 408 -11.96 -11.69 -5.93
CA LEU A 408 -11.95 -12.67 -7.02
C LEU A 408 -13.29 -13.38 -7.17
N ALA A 409 -13.99 -13.68 -6.08
CA ALA A 409 -15.33 -14.27 -6.13
C ALA A 409 -16.32 -13.35 -6.87
N VAL A 410 -16.27 -12.04 -6.62
CA VAL A 410 -17.08 -11.05 -7.35
C VAL A 410 -16.72 -11.04 -8.85
N LEU A 411 -15.42 -11.06 -9.20
CA LEU A 411 -15.01 -11.10 -10.61
C LEU A 411 -15.43 -12.39 -11.31
N ALA A 412 -15.39 -13.54 -10.63
CA ALA A 412 -15.86 -14.82 -11.15
C ALA A 412 -17.37 -14.86 -11.41
N ALA A 413 -18.13 -13.99 -10.73
CA ALA A 413 -19.58 -13.89 -10.84
C ALA A 413 -20.05 -12.83 -11.87
N LEU A 414 -19.14 -12.05 -12.46
CA LEU A 414 -19.51 -11.05 -13.48
C LEU A 414 -20.16 -11.72 -14.70
N PRO A 415 -21.11 -11.04 -15.39
CA PRO A 415 -21.63 -11.49 -16.67
C PRO A 415 -20.51 -11.68 -17.71
N GLU A 416 -20.75 -12.48 -18.74
CA GLU A 416 -19.84 -12.67 -19.88
C GLU A 416 -18.47 -13.32 -19.58
N VAL A 417 -18.05 -13.48 -18.31
CA VAL A 417 -16.77 -14.14 -17.99
C VAL A 417 -16.73 -15.60 -18.45
N ARG A 418 -17.90 -16.25 -18.48
CA ARG A 418 -18.10 -17.62 -18.98
C ARG A 418 -17.78 -17.76 -20.47
N ASN A 419 -17.80 -16.66 -21.23
CA ASN A 419 -17.44 -16.66 -22.65
C ASN A 419 -15.92 -16.68 -22.88
N GLN A 420 -15.12 -16.64 -21.81
CA GLN A 420 -13.65 -16.66 -21.86
C GLN A 420 -13.08 -17.76 -20.95
N PRO A 421 -13.37 -19.05 -21.24
CA PRO A 421 -13.08 -20.17 -20.35
C PRO A 421 -11.61 -20.30 -19.94
N GLN A 422 -10.68 -19.98 -20.84
CA GLN A 422 -9.25 -20.02 -20.53
C GLN A 422 -8.85 -19.02 -19.43
N ARG A 423 -9.32 -17.77 -19.51
CA ARG A 423 -8.98 -16.76 -18.50
C ARG A 423 -9.74 -16.99 -17.20
N LEU A 424 -10.97 -17.50 -17.31
CA LEU A 424 -11.76 -17.88 -16.14
C LEU A 424 -11.11 -19.02 -15.36
N ALA A 425 -10.55 -20.03 -16.04
CA ALA A 425 -9.80 -21.10 -15.38
C ALA A 425 -8.64 -20.55 -14.54
N ARG A 426 -7.89 -19.56 -15.05
CA ARG A 426 -6.77 -18.94 -14.32
C ARG A 426 -7.23 -18.09 -13.14
N LEU A 427 -8.34 -17.37 -13.27
CA LEU A 427 -8.92 -16.63 -12.15
C LEU A 427 -9.42 -17.59 -11.05
N LEU A 428 -10.10 -18.68 -11.43
CA LEU A 428 -10.60 -19.68 -10.49
C LEU A 428 -9.49 -20.48 -9.81
N LEU A 429 -8.37 -20.72 -10.51
CA LEU A 429 -7.14 -21.24 -9.90
C LEU A 429 -6.67 -20.32 -8.77
N GLY A 430 -6.54 -19.01 -9.05
CA GLY A 430 -6.16 -18.03 -8.03
C GLY A 430 -7.16 -17.94 -6.87
N LEU A 431 -8.46 -18.01 -7.14
CA LEU A 431 -9.49 -18.07 -6.09
C LEU A 431 -9.35 -19.33 -5.23
N GLY A 432 -9.12 -20.49 -5.86
CA GLY A 432 -8.90 -21.76 -5.17
C GLY A 432 -7.67 -21.75 -4.27
N GLU A 433 -6.58 -21.14 -4.73
CA GLU A 433 -5.35 -20.92 -3.95
C GLU A 433 -5.60 -20.03 -2.72
N LEU A 434 -6.35 -18.93 -2.88
CA LEU A 434 -6.68 -18.04 -1.75
C LEU A 434 -7.67 -18.67 -0.75
N THR A 435 -8.61 -19.49 -1.21
CA THR A 435 -9.51 -20.24 -0.31
C THR A 435 -8.76 -21.35 0.43
N GLU A 436 -7.76 -21.98 -0.21
CA GLU A 436 -6.93 -23.00 0.42
C GLU A 436 -6.07 -22.41 1.52
N ALA A 437 -5.47 -21.24 1.29
CA ALA A 437 -4.72 -20.51 2.30
C ALA A 437 -5.56 -20.19 3.56
N HIS A 438 -6.87 -19.98 3.42
CA HIS A 438 -7.80 -19.80 4.55
C HIS A 438 -8.36 -21.11 5.13
N SER A 439 -7.92 -22.27 4.63
CA SER A 439 -8.48 -23.57 4.99
C SER A 439 -9.99 -23.73 4.69
N ASP A 440 -10.55 -22.93 3.78
CA ASP A 440 -11.92 -23.10 3.26
C ASP A 440 -11.90 -24.13 2.13
N TYR A 441 -11.68 -25.39 2.50
CA TYR A 441 -11.56 -26.47 1.54
C TYR A 441 -12.83 -26.74 0.73
N PRO A 442 -14.07 -26.61 1.26
CA PRO A 442 -15.27 -26.69 0.43
C PRO A 442 -15.23 -25.68 -0.73
N ALA A 443 -14.93 -24.40 -0.48
CA ALA A 443 -14.81 -23.40 -1.54
C ALA A 443 -13.62 -23.68 -2.47
N THR A 444 -12.50 -24.17 -1.91
CA THR A 444 -11.30 -24.57 -2.66
C THR A 444 -11.63 -25.65 -3.69
N HIS A 445 -12.33 -26.71 -3.28
CA HIS A 445 -12.71 -27.81 -4.17
C HIS A 445 -13.68 -27.34 -5.25
N VAL A 446 -14.61 -26.44 -4.94
CA VAL A 446 -15.51 -25.87 -5.96
C VAL A 446 -14.72 -25.09 -7.01
N ALA A 447 -13.88 -24.15 -6.58
CA ALA A 447 -13.13 -23.29 -7.50
C ALA A 447 -12.11 -24.08 -8.35
N LEU A 448 -11.34 -24.98 -7.73
CA LEU A 448 -10.27 -25.70 -8.43
C LEU A 448 -10.79 -26.80 -9.36
N ASN A 449 -11.87 -27.51 -9.02
CA ASN A 449 -12.47 -28.48 -9.94
C ASN A 449 -13.08 -27.79 -11.16
N GLU A 450 -13.69 -26.62 -10.97
CA GLU A 450 -14.20 -25.82 -12.07
C GLU A 450 -13.06 -25.27 -12.95
N ALA A 451 -11.98 -24.76 -12.32
CA ALA A 451 -10.77 -24.34 -13.02
C ALA A 451 -10.17 -25.48 -13.87
N LEU A 452 -10.01 -26.68 -13.29
CA LEU A 452 -9.51 -27.87 -13.97
C LEU A 452 -10.42 -28.27 -15.14
N SER A 453 -11.74 -28.29 -14.93
CA SER A 453 -12.71 -28.62 -15.98
C SER A 453 -12.58 -27.64 -17.15
N LEU A 454 -12.57 -26.33 -16.89
CA LEU A 454 -12.42 -25.31 -17.92
C LEU A 454 -11.07 -25.42 -18.64
N ALA A 455 -9.97 -25.59 -17.89
CA ALA A 455 -8.63 -25.76 -18.45
C ALA A 455 -8.56 -26.97 -19.40
N ARG A 456 -9.20 -28.08 -19.05
CA ARG A 456 -9.34 -29.26 -19.93
C ARG A 456 -10.15 -28.95 -21.18
N THR A 457 -11.25 -28.20 -21.10
CA THR A 457 -12.05 -27.85 -22.28
C THR A 457 -11.30 -27.01 -23.31
N VAL A 458 -10.36 -26.17 -22.86
CA VAL A 458 -9.55 -25.30 -23.73
C VAL A 458 -8.14 -25.85 -24.00
N ALA A 459 -7.83 -27.05 -23.49
CA ALA A 459 -6.50 -27.69 -23.59
C ALA A 459 -5.33 -26.80 -23.11
N ASP A 460 -5.53 -26.01 -22.04
CA ASP A 460 -4.45 -25.22 -21.41
C ASP A 460 -3.68 -26.08 -20.40
N ASN A 461 -2.64 -26.77 -20.88
CA ASN A 461 -1.84 -27.71 -20.07
C ASN A 461 -1.26 -27.09 -18.81
N SER A 462 -0.78 -25.84 -18.87
CA SER A 462 -0.24 -25.14 -17.70
C SER A 462 -1.31 -24.93 -16.63
N SER A 463 -2.53 -24.53 -17.03
CA SER A 463 -3.65 -24.36 -16.10
C SER A 463 -4.17 -25.70 -15.56
N ILE A 464 -4.12 -26.78 -16.36
CA ILE A 464 -4.44 -28.14 -15.91
C ILE A 464 -3.46 -28.58 -14.82
N ILE A 465 -2.16 -28.51 -15.08
CA ILE A 465 -1.07 -28.86 -14.15
C ILE A 465 -1.22 -28.08 -12.84
N ALA A 466 -1.38 -26.75 -12.93
CA ALA A 466 -1.50 -25.90 -11.75
C ALA A 466 -2.76 -26.26 -10.92
N SER A 467 -3.90 -26.52 -11.57
CA SER A 467 -5.13 -26.91 -10.88
C SER A 467 -5.02 -28.29 -10.22
N LEU A 468 -4.39 -29.26 -10.88
CA LEU A 468 -4.11 -30.59 -10.33
C LEU A 468 -3.18 -30.50 -9.11
N ASN A 469 -2.10 -29.72 -9.22
CA ASN A 469 -1.16 -29.50 -8.12
C ASN A 469 -1.84 -28.81 -6.92
N ALA A 470 -2.68 -27.80 -7.15
CA ALA A 470 -3.44 -27.13 -6.11
C ALA A 470 -4.45 -28.07 -5.42
N LEU A 471 -5.17 -28.91 -6.18
CA LEU A 471 -6.06 -29.94 -5.65
C LEU A 471 -5.28 -30.99 -4.85
N GLY A 472 -4.11 -31.40 -5.33
CA GLY A 472 -3.23 -32.33 -4.62
C GLY A 472 -2.74 -31.75 -3.29
N LYS A 473 -2.34 -30.48 -3.27
CA LYS A 473 -1.99 -29.74 -2.05
C LYS A 473 -3.15 -29.71 -1.06
N ALA A 474 -4.36 -29.38 -1.52
CA ALA A 474 -5.56 -29.35 -0.68
C ALA A 474 -5.89 -30.75 -0.10
N HIS A 475 -5.87 -31.78 -0.94
CA HIS A 475 -6.09 -33.16 -0.49
C HIS A 475 -5.05 -33.62 0.53
N ARG A 476 -3.77 -33.27 0.33
CA ARG A 476 -2.70 -33.55 1.28
C ARG A 476 -2.95 -32.89 2.63
N ALA A 477 -3.34 -31.61 2.64
CA ALA A 477 -3.65 -30.88 3.87
C ALA A 477 -4.86 -31.49 4.62
N GLN A 478 -5.78 -32.13 3.91
CA GLN A 478 -6.92 -32.88 4.46
C GLN A 478 -6.60 -34.35 4.83
N GLY A 479 -5.35 -34.80 4.66
CA GLY A 479 -4.94 -36.19 4.91
C GLY A 479 -5.39 -37.22 3.86
N LYS A 480 -5.93 -36.76 2.72
CA LYS A 480 -6.39 -37.61 1.60
C LYS A 480 -5.21 -37.90 0.65
N TYR A 481 -4.20 -38.59 1.15
CA TYR A 481 -2.92 -38.78 0.46
C TYR A 481 -3.03 -39.50 -0.87
N GLU A 482 -3.94 -40.48 -0.98
CA GLU A 482 -4.14 -41.21 -2.24
C GLU A 482 -4.74 -40.32 -3.33
N SER A 483 -5.74 -39.51 -2.97
CA SER A 483 -6.28 -38.51 -3.89
C SER A 483 -5.20 -37.50 -4.29
N ALA A 484 -4.37 -37.03 -3.34
CA ALA A 484 -3.27 -36.13 -3.66
C ALA A 484 -2.27 -36.75 -4.65
N ARG A 485 -1.92 -38.03 -4.45
CA ARG A 485 -1.03 -38.80 -5.33
C ARG A 485 -1.54 -38.82 -6.77
N ILE A 486 -2.81 -39.18 -6.96
CA ILE A 486 -3.44 -39.25 -8.29
C ILE A 486 -3.33 -37.93 -9.04
N HIS A 487 -3.62 -36.79 -8.39
CA HIS A 487 -3.55 -35.49 -9.03
C HIS A 487 -2.10 -35.10 -9.40
N HIS A 488 -1.14 -35.36 -8.51
CA HIS A 488 0.27 -35.05 -8.78
C HIS A 488 0.90 -35.95 -9.84
N GLU A 489 0.51 -37.23 -9.91
CA GLU A 489 0.95 -38.15 -10.97
C GLU A 489 0.39 -37.73 -12.34
N GLU A 490 -0.90 -37.42 -12.43
CA GLU A 490 -1.49 -36.89 -13.67
C GLU A 490 -0.80 -35.59 -14.11
N SER A 491 -0.56 -34.68 -13.16
CA SER A 491 0.16 -33.44 -13.41
C SER A 491 1.59 -33.69 -13.94
N MET A 492 2.31 -34.66 -13.37
CA MET A 492 3.64 -35.05 -13.83
C MET A 492 3.64 -35.63 -15.24
N GLU A 493 2.65 -36.47 -15.58
CA GLU A 493 2.51 -37.02 -16.94
C GLU A 493 2.35 -35.90 -17.97
N ILE A 494 1.49 -34.92 -17.70
CA ILE A 494 1.27 -33.78 -18.59
C ILE A 494 2.53 -32.89 -18.65
N ALA A 495 3.16 -32.59 -17.51
CA ALA A 495 4.36 -31.75 -17.45
C ALA A 495 5.52 -32.33 -18.29
N ARG A 496 5.71 -33.65 -18.24
CA ARG A 496 6.72 -34.35 -19.06
C ARG A 496 6.45 -34.25 -20.56
N VAL A 497 5.18 -34.28 -20.97
CA VAL A 497 4.79 -34.12 -22.38
C VAL A 497 4.99 -32.68 -22.85
N VAL A 498 4.71 -31.70 -21.99
CA VAL A 498 4.92 -30.27 -22.29
C VAL A 498 6.41 -29.93 -22.40
N GLY A 499 7.27 -30.61 -21.62
CA GLY A 499 8.72 -30.39 -21.64
C GLY A 499 9.18 -29.13 -20.91
N ASP A 500 8.32 -28.54 -20.07
CA ASP A 500 8.67 -27.40 -19.21
C ASP A 500 9.35 -27.91 -17.94
N GLU A 501 10.65 -27.68 -17.83
CA GLU A 501 11.47 -28.13 -16.70
C GLU A 501 11.00 -27.56 -15.37
N LEU A 502 10.46 -26.34 -15.33
CA LEU A 502 9.98 -25.72 -14.09
C LEU A 502 8.73 -26.44 -13.57
N LEU A 503 7.80 -26.79 -14.46
CA LEU A 503 6.61 -27.57 -14.08
C LEU A 503 6.98 -28.98 -13.60
N VAL A 504 8.03 -29.58 -14.18
CA VAL A 504 8.55 -30.88 -13.73
C VAL A 504 9.16 -30.78 -12.32
N VAL A 505 9.91 -29.71 -12.02
CA VAL A 505 10.43 -29.45 -10.65
C VAL A 505 9.27 -29.40 -9.64
N GLU A 506 8.21 -28.64 -9.93
CA GLU A 506 7.06 -28.51 -9.03
C GLU A 506 6.39 -29.86 -8.78
N CYS A 507 6.17 -30.65 -9.83
CA CYS A 507 5.58 -31.99 -9.69
C CYS A 507 6.46 -32.93 -8.87
N TYR A 508 7.79 -32.92 -9.06
CA TYR A 508 8.70 -33.71 -8.23
C TYR A 508 8.69 -33.28 -6.77
N HIS A 509 8.65 -31.97 -6.50
CA HIS A 509 8.52 -31.45 -5.14
C HIS A 509 7.26 -32.02 -4.46
N TYR A 510 6.09 -31.93 -5.10
CA TYR A 510 4.84 -32.40 -4.49
C TYR A 510 4.82 -33.91 -4.25
N LEU A 511 5.29 -34.72 -5.20
CA LEU A 511 5.40 -36.17 -5.05
C LEU A 511 6.42 -36.55 -3.97
N GLY A 512 7.59 -35.90 -3.95
CA GLY A 512 8.61 -36.12 -2.93
C GLY A 512 8.10 -35.80 -1.51
N LYS A 513 7.39 -34.68 -1.35
CA LYS A 513 6.75 -34.31 -0.08
C LYS A 513 5.68 -35.33 0.35
N LEU A 514 4.89 -35.85 -0.59
CA LEU A 514 3.91 -36.88 -0.30
C LEU A 514 4.57 -38.19 0.15
N SER A 515 5.64 -38.61 -0.53
CA SER A 515 6.44 -39.77 -0.14
C SER A 515 7.06 -39.61 1.26
N LEU A 516 7.52 -38.40 1.64
CA LEU A 516 7.97 -38.12 3.01
C LEU A 516 6.86 -38.36 4.04
N ILE A 517 5.68 -37.79 3.81
CA ILE A 517 4.53 -37.90 4.72
C ILE A 517 4.08 -39.35 4.87
N GLN A 518 4.21 -40.16 3.82
CA GLN A 518 3.88 -41.59 3.81
C GLN A 518 5.02 -42.48 4.33
N GLY A 519 6.17 -41.91 4.72
CA GLY A 519 7.32 -42.67 5.22
C GLY A 519 8.13 -43.41 4.15
N GLN A 520 7.91 -43.12 2.87
CA GLN A 520 8.63 -43.71 1.74
C GLN A 520 9.96 -42.97 1.50
N LEU A 521 10.86 -43.03 2.48
CA LEU A 521 12.05 -42.16 2.54
C LEU A 521 13.00 -42.32 1.34
N ALA A 522 13.17 -43.54 0.81
CA ALA A 522 14.03 -43.79 -0.35
C ALA A 522 13.45 -43.15 -1.63
N THR A 523 12.14 -43.28 -1.85
CA THR A 523 11.45 -42.64 -2.98
C THR A 523 11.50 -41.13 -2.87
N ALA A 524 11.27 -40.60 -1.66
CA ALA A 524 11.36 -39.17 -1.40
C ALA A 524 12.76 -38.61 -1.70
N GLU A 525 13.82 -39.31 -1.27
CA GLU A 525 15.21 -38.91 -1.53
C GLU A 525 15.49 -38.75 -3.03
N THR A 526 15.15 -39.77 -3.82
CA THR A 526 15.35 -39.73 -5.27
C THR A 526 14.62 -38.56 -5.91
N LEU A 527 13.32 -38.41 -5.62
CA LEU A 527 12.49 -37.36 -6.22
C LEU A 527 12.97 -35.95 -5.84
N LEU A 528 13.33 -35.73 -4.57
CA LEU A 528 13.77 -34.42 -4.08
C LEU A 528 15.15 -34.03 -4.60
N HIS A 529 16.09 -34.97 -4.72
CA HIS A 529 17.40 -34.69 -5.31
C HIS A 529 17.34 -34.45 -6.81
N GLU A 530 16.52 -35.20 -7.55
CA GLU A 530 16.27 -34.93 -8.97
C GLU A 530 15.65 -33.55 -9.17
N ALA A 531 14.64 -33.20 -8.36
CA ALA A 531 14.03 -31.87 -8.38
C ALA A 531 15.05 -30.77 -8.06
N LEU A 532 15.93 -30.98 -7.08
CA LEU A 532 16.93 -29.99 -6.66
C LEU A 532 17.97 -29.76 -7.75
N ALA A 533 18.43 -30.83 -8.41
CA ALA A 533 19.35 -30.71 -9.54
C ALA A 533 18.72 -29.91 -10.68
N LEU A 534 17.47 -30.21 -11.02
CA LEU A 534 16.74 -29.50 -12.07
C LEU A 534 16.45 -28.05 -11.69
N ALA A 535 16.02 -27.78 -10.45
CA ALA A 535 15.78 -26.42 -9.93
C ALA A 535 17.03 -25.53 -9.99
N ASN A 536 18.21 -26.10 -9.70
CA ASN A 536 19.49 -25.40 -9.85
C ASN A 536 19.82 -25.12 -11.32
N ASN A 537 19.56 -26.06 -12.23
CA ASN A 537 19.80 -25.86 -13.66
C ASN A 537 18.94 -24.72 -14.25
N VAL A 538 17.67 -24.62 -13.83
CA VAL A 538 16.77 -23.54 -14.24
C VAL A 538 16.88 -22.27 -13.39
N ASN A 539 17.84 -22.24 -12.45
CA ASN A 539 18.12 -21.11 -11.54
C ASN A 539 16.90 -20.62 -10.74
N SER A 540 16.01 -21.54 -10.34
CA SER A 540 14.80 -21.21 -9.57
C SER A 540 15.09 -21.23 -8.06
N LYS A 541 15.56 -20.11 -7.51
CA LYS A 541 15.95 -19.99 -6.10
C LYS A 541 14.82 -20.33 -5.11
N VAL A 542 13.58 -19.98 -5.43
CA VAL A 542 12.40 -20.30 -4.61
C VAL A 542 12.21 -21.81 -4.49
N ASN A 543 12.24 -22.52 -5.62
CA ASN A 543 12.11 -23.98 -5.62
C ASN A 543 13.30 -24.65 -4.93
N VAL A 544 14.51 -24.10 -5.07
CA VAL A 544 15.69 -24.59 -4.32
C VAL A 544 15.46 -24.50 -2.81
N ALA A 545 14.99 -23.36 -2.29
CA ALA A 545 14.67 -23.21 -0.86
C ALA A 545 13.63 -24.25 -0.41
N VAL A 546 12.49 -24.35 -1.11
CA VAL A 546 11.43 -25.31 -0.78
C VAL A 546 11.92 -26.77 -0.81
N LEU A 547 12.78 -27.13 -1.76
CA LEU A 547 13.35 -28.47 -1.84
C LEU A 547 14.35 -28.75 -0.71
N LEU A 548 15.17 -27.76 -0.33
CA LEU A 548 16.07 -27.87 0.83
C LEU A 548 15.29 -28.07 2.13
N LEU A 549 14.17 -27.37 2.34
CA LEU A 549 13.27 -27.61 3.46
C LEU A 549 12.80 -29.07 3.51
N ASN A 550 12.34 -29.63 2.39
CA ASN A 550 11.89 -31.03 2.35
C ASN A 550 13.05 -32.03 2.55
N LEU A 551 14.25 -31.74 2.04
CA LEU A 551 15.45 -32.54 2.30
C LEU A 551 15.90 -32.48 3.77
N ALA A 552 15.65 -31.35 4.46
CA ALA A 552 15.88 -31.27 5.90
C ALA A 552 14.92 -32.16 6.68
N ILE A 553 13.64 -32.18 6.31
CA ILE A 553 12.64 -33.09 6.89
C ILE A 553 13.05 -34.55 6.66
N LEU A 554 13.55 -34.89 5.46
CA LEU A 554 14.10 -36.22 5.16
C LEU A 554 15.28 -36.57 6.08
N ALA A 555 16.22 -35.65 6.26
CA ALA A 555 17.38 -35.84 7.15
C ALA A 555 16.95 -36.04 8.61
N ARG A 556 15.94 -35.28 9.08
CA ARG A 556 15.32 -35.47 10.41
C ARG A 556 14.71 -36.86 10.55
N TYR A 557 14.00 -37.37 9.53
CA TYR A 557 13.47 -38.74 9.55
C TYR A 557 14.54 -39.83 9.54
N ARG A 558 15.75 -39.52 9.09
CA ARG A 558 16.92 -40.41 9.14
C ARG A 558 17.75 -40.25 10.40
N ASP A 559 17.32 -39.41 11.34
CA ASP A 559 18.06 -39.10 12.57
C ASP A 559 19.44 -38.47 12.28
N ASP A 560 19.51 -37.59 11.28
CA ASP A 560 20.71 -36.80 10.92
C ASP A 560 20.50 -35.29 11.17
N PRO A 561 20.52 -34.84 12.45
CA PRO A 561 20.31 -33.45 12.82
C PRO A 561 21.32 -32.45 12.21
N PRO A 562 22.64 -32.76 12.11
CA PRO A 562 23.59 -31.86 11.47
C PRO A 562 23.23 -31.56 10.02
N GLN A 563 22.83 -32.59 9.25
CA GLN A 563 22.46 -32.37 7.85
C GLN A 563 21.12 -31.64 7.72
N ALA A 564 20.15 -31.96 8.57
CA ALA A 564 18.87 -31.24 8.61
C ALA A 564 19.07 -29.74 8.85
N ARG A 565 19.89 -29.38 9.85
CA ARG A 565 20.25 -27.99 10.17
C ARG A 565 20.89 -27.28 8.98
N ARG A 566 21.86 -27.90 8.31
CA ARG A 566 22.55 -27.30 7.14
C ARG A 566 21.58 -26.99 6.01
N TYR A 567 20.65 -27.89 5.71
CA TYR A 567 19.64 -27.65 4.68
C TYR A 567 18.67 -26.52 5.07
N LEU A 568 18.24 -26.46 6.33
CA LEU A 568 17.35 -25.41 6.83
C LEU A 568 18.02 -24.03 6.81
N GLU A 569 19.28 -23.93 7.24
CA GLU A 569 20.05 -22.69 7.19
C GLU A 569 20.24 -22.19 5.76
N GLN A 570 20.50 -23.10 4.80
CA GLN A 570 20.58 -22.75 3.39
C GLN A 570 19.23 -22.30 2.81
N SER A 571 18.13 -23.01 3.13
CA SER A 571 16.78 -22.61 2.72
C SER A 571 16.46 -21.20 3.23
N PHE A 572 16.68 -20.98 4.53
CA PHE A 572 16.37 -19.72 5.19
C PHE A 572 17.21 -18.56 4.65
N ALA A 573 18.51 -18.77 4.40
CA ALA A 573 19.37 -17.76 3.79
C ALA A 573 18.93 -17.39 2.37
N LEU A 574 18.45 -18.36 1.57
CA LEU A 574 17.89 -18.08 0.25
C LEU A 574 16.60 -17.27 0.33
N LEU A 575 15.68 -17.64 1.24
CA LEU A 575 14.44 -16.90 1.45
C LEU A 575 14.70 -15.45 1.92
N GLN A 576 15.65 -15.25 2.84
CA GLN A 576 16.08 -13.91 3.27
C GLN A 576 16.66 -13.09 2.11
N ALA A 577 17.54 -13.70 1.30
CA ALA A 577 18.17 -13.01 0.17
C ALA A 577 17.20 -12.67 -0.97
N LEU A 578 16.06 -13.35 -1.05
CA LEU A 578 15.00 -13.07 -2.02
C LEU A 578 14.07 -11.94 -1.57
N ASP A 579 14.29 -11.38 -0.36
CA ASP A 579 13.41 -10.40 0.28
C ASP A 579 11.93 -10.82 0.20
N HIS A 580 11.71 -12.14 0.26
CA HIS A 580 10.39 -12.74 0.28
C HIS A 580 9.76 -12.40 1.64
N GLN A 581 8.98 -11.32 1.68
CA GLN A 581 8.04 -11.05 2.77
C GLN A 581 6.85 -12.02 2.80
N TYR A 582 6.83 -12.97 1.86
CA TYR A 582 6.12 -14.20 2.08
C TYR A 582 6.52 -14.78 3.43
N SER A 583 5.52 -15.07 4.24
CA SER A 583 5.66 -15.61 5.59
C SER A 583 6.18 -17.06 5.61
N LEU A 584 7.17 -17.38 4.76
CA LEU A 584 7.60 -18.73 4.43
C LEU A 584 8.65 -19.28 5.39
N GLY A 585 9.43 -18.42 6.07
CA GLY A 585 10.39 -18.85 7.08
C GLY A 585 9.77 -19.58 8.28
N GLY A 586 8.45 -19.52 8.46
CA GLY A 586 7.76 -20.17 9.57
C GLY A 586 7.94 -21.69 9.54
N TYR A 587 7.99 -22.32 8.36
CA TYR A 587 8.23 -23.75 8.25
C TYR A 587 9.69 -24.11 8.56
N GLU A 588 10.66 -23.37 8.02
CA GLU A 588 12.08 -23.55 8.34
C GLU A 588 12.33 -23.38 9.85
N GLN A 589 11.75 -22.36 10.47
CA GLN A 589 11.85 -22.13 11.92
C GLN A 589 11.22 -23.27 12.72
N SER A 590 10.05 -23.78 12.31
CA SER A 590 9.39 -24.91 12.97
C SER A 590 10.26 -26.17 12.91
N GLU A 591 10.83 -26.47 11.74
CA GLU A 591 11.69 -27.66 11.58
C GLU A 591 13.05 -27.48 12.29
N LEU A 592 13.63 -26.28 12.29
CA LEU A 592 14.83 -25.97 13.11
C LEU A 592 14.54 -26.15 14.60
N ALA A 593 13.32 -25.82 15.04
CA ALA A 593 12.92 -26.04 16.42
C ALA A 593 12.83 -27.54 16.77
N LEU A 594 12.37 -28.39 15.84
CA LEU A 594 12.39 -29.84 16.03
C LEU A 594 13.81 -30.41 16.09
N VAL A 595 14.75 -29.86 15.30
CA VAL A 595 16.17 -30.21 15.40
C VAL A 595 16.72 -29.82 16.78
N ALA A 596 16.46 -28.59 17.23
CA ALA A 596 16.87 -28.13 18.56
C ALA A 596 16.24 -28.96 19.69
N LEU A 597 14.98 -29.38 19.53
CA LEU A 597 14.29 -30.26 20.47
C LEU A 597 14.98 -31.64 20.58
N ALA A 598 15.41 -32.21 19.45
CA ALA A 598 16.14 -33.48 19.42
C ALA A 598 17.55 -33.37 20.05
N GLU A 599 18.19 -32.20 19.93
CA GLU A 599 19.47 -31.86 20.56
C GLU A 599 19.34 -31.45 22.04
N ALA A 600 18.12 -31.47 22.60
CA ALA A 600 17.78 -31.01 23.95
C ALA A 600 18.06 -29.51 24.21
N ASP A 601 18.18 -28.69 23.16
CA ASP A 601 18.20 -27.22 23.27
C ASP A 601 16.78 -26.67 23.28
N TYR A 602 16.13 -26.81 24.44
CA TYR A 602 14.74 -26.40 24.64
C TYR A 602 14.52 -24.89 24.57
N ALA A 603 15.54 -24.09 24.85
CA ALA A 603 15.46 -22.64 24.81
C ALA A 603 15.34 -22.16 23.36
N THR A 604 16.24 -22.62 22.49
CA THR A 604 16.22 -22.33 21.06
C THR A 604 14.96 -22.90 20.41
N ALA A 605 14.56 -24.13 20.76
CA ALA A 605 13.32 -24.72 20.24
C ALA A 605 12.09 -23.86 20.56
N ARG A 606 11.97 -23.37 21.81
CA ARG A 606 10.86 -22.48 22.19
C ARG A 606 10.87 -21.18 21.39
N GLN A 607 12.03 -20.53 21.30
CA GLN A 607 12.15 -19.25 20.60
C GLN A 607 11.72 -19.37 19.13
N LEU A 608 12.20 -20.42 18.44
CA LEU A 608 11.88 -20.66 17.03
C LEU A 608 10.40 -21.00 16.81
N LEU A 609 9.80 -21.83 17.67
CA LEU A 609 8.35 -22.12 17.59
C LEU A 609 7.50 -20.87 17.84
N LEU A 610 7.88 -20.01 18.78
CA LEU A 610 7.15 -18.78 19.02
C LEU A 610 7.28 -17.79 17.87
N GLN A 611 8.46 -17.66 17.27
CA GLN A 611 8.66 -16.83 16.07
C GLN A 611 7.82 -17.33 14.89
N SER A 612 7.83 -18.64 14.66
CA SER A 612 7.03 -19.28 13.62
C SER A 612 5.53 -19.12 13.86
N LEU A 613 5.08 -19.30 15.11
CA LEU A 613 3.69 -19.14 15.49
C LEU A 613 3.19 -17.72 15.22
N HIS A 614 3.95 -16.68 15.60
CA HIS A 614 3.58 -15.29 15.32
C HIS A 614 3.43 -15.06 13.81
N GLN A 615 4.39 -15.54 13.01
CA GLN A 615 4.36 -15.40 11.56
C GLN A 615 3.14 -16.09 10.92
N PHE A 616 2.76 -17.28 11.41
CA PHE A 616 1.55 -17.96 10.93
C PHE A 616 0.26 -17.28 11.40
N VAL A 617 0.26 -16.63 12.57
CA VAL A 617 -0.88 -15.84 13.05
C VAL A 617 -1.06 -14.59 12.18
N ASP A 618 0.02 -13.85 11.92
CA ASP A 618 0.00 -12.64 11.09
C ASP A 618 -0.52 -12.93 9.67
N SER A 619 -0.20 -14.11 9.14
CA SER A 619 -0.64 -14.57 7.81
C SER A 619 -1.95 -15.37 7.81
N ASN A 620 -2.61 -15.55 8.97
CA ASN A 620 -3.81 -16.39 9.14
C ASN A 620 -3.65 -17.83 8.60
N HIS A 621 -2.43 -18.37 8.66
CA HIS A 621 -2.09 -19.69 8.13
C HIS A 621 -2.41 -20.79 9.17
N TYR A 622 -3.69 -21.15 9.30
CA TYR A 622 -4.20 -22.03 10.36
C TYR A 622 -3.55 -23.43 10.40
N TRP A 623 -3.18 -24.01 9.25
CA TRP A 623 -2.51 -25.32 9.23
C TRP A 623 -1.16 -25.26 9.98
N GLY A 624 -0.44 -24.16 9.83
CA GLY A 624 0.86 -23.89 10.45
C GLY A 624 0.75 -23.53 11.94
N ILE A 625 -0.31 -22.79 12.31
CA ILE A 625 -0.67 -22.54 13.71
C ILE A 625 -0.93 -23.86 14.44
N ALA A 626 -1.78 -24.73 13.88
CA ALA A 626 -2.07 -26.04 14.48
C ALA A 626 -0.81 -26.91 14.63
N GLN A 627 0.06 -26.91 13.62
CA GLN A 627 1.34 -27.63 13.68
C GLN A 627 2.27 -27.09 14.77
N ASN A 628 2.37 -25.76 14.92
CA ASN A 628 3.19 -25.16 15.98
C ASN A 628 2.64 -25.46 17.38
N LEU A 629 1.32 -25.49 17.55
CA LEU A 629 0.70 -25.91 18.82
C LEU A 629 1.01 -27.40 19.14
N GLU A 630 1.03 -28.28 18.13
CA GLU A 630 1.45 -29.68 18.28
C GLU A 630 2.93 -29.78 18.72
N PHE A 631 3.82 -28.99 18.12
CA PHE A 631 5.24 -28.96 18.47
C PHE A 631 5.50 -28.34 19.85
N LEU A 632 4.78 -27.29 20.23
CA LEU A 632 4.83 -26.71 21.57
C LEU A 632 4.27 -27.68 22.62
N ALA A 633 3.28 -28.51 22.28
CA ALA A 633 2.81 -29.59 23.16
C ALA A 633 3.90 -30.64 23.39
N LEU A 634 4.64 -31.04 22.35
CA LEU A 634 5.80 -31.93 22.48
C LEU A 634 6.92 -31.31 23.34
N LEU A 635 7.21 -30.02 23.14
CA LEU A 635 8.18 -29.28 23.96
C LEU A 635 7.76 -29.23 25.44
N ALA A 636 6.49 -28.90 25.71
CA ALA A 636 5.96 -28.89 27.07
C ALA A 636 6.06 -30.27 27.73
N ALA A 637 5.82 -31.34 26.97
CA ALA A 637 5.93 -32.71 27.46
C ALA A 637 7.36 -33.06 27.90
N VAL A 638 8.38 -32.77 27.09
CA VAL A 638 9.78 -33.05 27.45
C VAL A 638 10.28 -32.20 28.62
N GLN A 639 9.63 -31.06 28.89
CA GLN A 639 9.90 -30.19 30.03
C GLN A 639 9.13 -30.58 31.31
N GLY A 640 8.39 -31.70 31.29
CA GLY A 640 7.59 -32.16 32.44
C GLY A 640 6.33 -31.34 32.69
N GLN A 641 5.89 -30.51 31.73
CA GLN A 641 4.71 -29.67 31.84
C GLN A 641 3.46 -30.39 31.31
N ALA A 642 3.11 -31.52 31.93
CA ALA A 642 2.11 -32.46 31.43
C ALA A 642 0.73 -31.82 31.14
N GLN A 643 0.20 -31.00 32.06
CA GLN A 643 -1.08 -30.30 31.85
C GLN A 643 -1.02 -29.33 30.68
N ARG A 644 0.10 -28.61 30.52
CA ARG A 644 0.31 -27.67 29.42
C ARG A 644 0.36 -28.40 28.09
N ALA A 645 1.06 -29.53 28.03
CA ALA A 645 1.14 -30.38 26.84
C ALA A 645 -0.27 -30.87 26.42
N CYS A 646 -1.08 -31.35 27.37
CA CYS A 646 -2.46 -31.76 27.09
C CYS A 646 -3.34 -30.59 26.60
N THR A 647 -3.18 -29.40 27.18
CA THR A 647 -3.93 -28.19 26.80
C THR A 647 -3.60 -27.76 25.38
N LEU A 648 -2.31 -27.63 25.04
CA LEU A 648 -1.85 -27.25 23.70
C LEU A 648 -2.28 -28.28 22.64
N ALA A 649 -2.19 -29.58 22.96
CA ALA A 649 -2.66 -30.63 22.07
C ALA A 649 -4.19 -30.59 21.84
N GLY A 650 -4.97 -30.27 22.88
CA GLY A 650 -6.42 -30.07 22.76
C GLY A 650 -6.77 -28.89 21.85
N ALA A 651 -6.07 -27.75 22.02
CA ALA A 651 -6.25 -26.58 21.17
C ALA A 651 -5.91 -26.89 19.70
N ALA A 652 -4.78 -27.55 19.45
CA ALA A 652 -4.40 -28.00 18.10
C ALA A 652 -5.46 -28.92 17.48
N ALA A 653 -5.98 -29.89 18.25
CA ALA A 653 -6.99 -30.83 17.78
C ALA A 653 -8.32 -30.12 17.41
N THR A 654 -8.78 -29.14 18.20
CA THR A 654 -9.93 -28.31 17.85
C THR A 654 -9.67 -27.53 16.55
N LEU A 655 -8.50 -26.91 16.41
CA LEU A 655 -8.16 -26.15 15.21
C LEU A 655 -8.13 -27.03 13.95
N ARG A 656 -7.52 -28.23 14.02
CA ARG A 656 -7.54 -29.23 12.94
C ARG A 656 -8.97 -29.61 12.54
N ARG A 657 -9.84 -29.85 13.52
CA ARG A 657 -11.25 -30.21 13.29
C ARG A 657 -12.05 -29.09 12.62
N VAL A 658 -11.88 -27.84 13.07
CA VAL A 658 -12.59 -26.67 12.53
C VAL A 658 -12.13 -26.35 11.11
N THR A 659 -10.83 -26.52 10.83
CA THR A 659 -10.26 -26.26 9.50
C THR A 659 -10.35 -27.45 8.55
N HIS A 660 -10.86 -28.60 9.01
CA HIS A 660 -10.86 -29.86 8.25
C HIS A 660 -9.47 -30.28 7.74
N THR A 661 -8.42 -30.01 8.53
CA THR A 661 -7.05 -30.36 8.20
C THR A 661 -6.56 -31.57 9.00
N ALA A 662 -5.55 -32.25 8.46
CA ALA A 662 -4.86 -33.35 9.11
C ALA A 662 -3.44 -32.93 9.53
N ALA A 663 -3.03 -33.40 10.71
CA ALA A 663 -1.63 -33.39 11.11
C ALA A 663 -0.84 -34.46 10.33
N TYR A 664 0.48 -34.30 10.25
CA TYR A 664 1.30 -35.32 9.63
C TYR A 664 1.29 -36.63 10.46
N PRO A 665 1.39 -37.81 9.81
CA PRO A 665 1.29 -39.09 10.50
C PRO A 665 2.36 -39.28 11.59
N ASP A 666 3.58 -38.79 11.34
CA ASP A 666 4.71 -38.84 12.29
C ASP A 666 4.40 -38.05 13.58
N THR A 667 3.92 -36.83 13.42
CA THR A 667 3.59 -35.88 14.48
C THR A 667 2.41 -36.41 15.27
N THR A 668 1.40 -36.95 14.58
CA THR A 668 0.23 -37.60 15.20
C THR A 668 0.64 -38.79 16.04
N ALA A 669 1.50 -39.67 15.51
CA ALA A 669 2.00 -40.83 16.22
C ALA A 669 2.80 -40.42 17.46
N LYS A 670 3.71 -39.45 17.32
CA LYS A 670 4.56 -38.97 18.42
C LYS A 670 3.76 -38.28 19.52
N LEU A 671 2.81 -37.43 19.14
CA LEU A 671 1.94 -36.74 20.09
C LEU A 671 1.05 -37.74 20.83
N LYS A 672 0.49 -38.74 20.13
CA LYS A 672 -0.31 -39.79 20.76
C LYS A 672 0.49 -40.62 21.77
N GLU A 673 1.70 -41.05 21.40
CA GLU A 673 2.62 -41.75 22.30
C GLU A 673 2.90 -40.91 23.55
N THR A 674 3.29 -39.65 23.35
CA THR A 674 3.67 -38.71 24.40
C THR A 674 2.51 -38.43 25.36
N LEU A 675 1.32 -38.13 24.83
CA LEU A 675 0.13 -37.87 25.64
C LEU A 675 -0.34 -39.12 26.40
N SER A 676 -0.15 -40.32 25.85
CA SER A 676 -0.46 -41.57 26.56
C SER A 676 0.47 -41.78 27.75
N ALA A 677 1.75 -41.48 27.61
CA ALA A 677 2.71 -41.52 28.71
C ALA A 677 2.35 -40.50 29.80
N LEU A 678 2.10 -39.24 29.43
CA LEU A 678 1.71 -38.18 30.36
C LEU A 678 0.40 -38.51 31.10
N ARG A 679 -0.59 -39.09 30.42
CA ARG A 679 -1.85 -39.51 31.06
C ARG A 679 -1.63 -40.52 32.19
N THR A 680 -0.62 -41.37 32.05
CA THR A 680 -0.25 -42.34 33.09
C THR A 680 0.42 -41.64 34.29
N GLU A 681 1.14 -40.54 34.03
CA GLU A 681 1.84 -39.74 35.05
C GLU A 681 0.89 -38.86 35.88
N ILE A 682 0.04 -38.05 35.23
CA ILE A 682 -0.83 -37.07 35.92
C ILE A 682 -2.24 -37.58 36.21
N GLY A 683 -2.58 -38.77 35.74
CA GLY A 683 -3.92 -39.36 35.87
C GLY A 683 -4.89 -38.91 34.78
N THR A 684 -5.82 -39.81 34.43
CA THR A 684 -6.78 -39.65 33.33
C THR A 684 -7.66 -38.41 33.46
N GLU A 685 -8.21 -38.14 34.64
CA GLU A 685 -9.11 -37.00 34.86
C GLU A 685 -8.41 -35.65 34.64
N VAL A 686 -7.18 -35.51 35.15
CA VAL A 686 -6.40 -34.27 35.01
C VAL A 686 -6.00 -34.05 33.56
N ALA A 687 -5.56 -35.11 32.86
CA ALA A 687 -5.21 -35.04 31.45
C ALA A 687 -6.42 -34.68 30.57
N GLU A 688 -7.60 -35.23 30.87
CA GLU A 688 -8.83 -34.92 30.14
C GLU A 688 -9.33 -33.51 30.40
N ALA A 689 -9.27 -33.02 31.64
CA ALA A 689 -9.62 -31.65 31.98
C ALA A 689 -8.71 -30.64 31.28
N ALA A 690 -7.40 -30.89 31.27
CA ALA A 690 -6.43 -30.05 30.56
C ALA A 690 -6.68 -30.05 29.04
N ARG A 691 -6.93 -31.23 28.44
CA ARG A 691 -7.29 -31.32 27.01
C ARG A 691 -8.59 -30.54 26.72
N ALA A 692 -9.62 -30.71 27.54
CA ALA A 692 -10.90 -30.02 27.37
C ALA A 692 -10.77 -28.50 27.49
N LEU A 693 -9.88 -28.01 28.37
CA LEU A 693 -9.54 -26.58 28.46
C LEU A 693 -9.01 -26.07 27.12
N GLY A 694 -8.05 -26.78 26.52
CA GLY A 694 -7.51 -26.44 25.21
C GLY A 694 -8.55 -26.52 24.09
N GLU A 695 -9.41 -27.53 24.11
CA GLU A 695 -10.45 -27.72 23.09
C GLU A 695 -11.50 -26.60 23.08
N ALA A 696 -11.66 -25.90 24.21
CA ALA A 696 -12.58 -24.78 24.37
C ALA A 696 -11.97 -23.42 23.99
N MET A 697 -10.66 -23.34 23.74
CA MET A 697 -9.98 -22.09 23.39
C MET A 697 -10.34 -21.63 21.97
N THR A 698 -10.45 -20.31 21.79
CA THR A 698 -10.35 -19.71 20.46
C THR A 698 -8.91 -19.81 19.93
N VAL A 699 -8.69 -19.46 18.66
CA VAL A 699 -7.32 -19.43 18.11
C VAL A 699 -6.48 -18.40 18.86
N GLU A 700 -7.05 -17.24 19.17
CA GLU A 700 -6.40 -16.16 19.92
C GLU A 700 -6.03 -16.60 21.33
N ASP A 701 -6.95 -17.27 22.03
CA ASP A 701 -6.70 -17.80 23.38
C ASP A 701 -5.61 -18.88 23.37
N ALA A 702 -5.63 -19.77 22.37
CA ALA A 702 -4.62 -20.82 22.20
C ALA A 702 -3.22 -20.24 21.92
N VAL A 703 -3.15 -19.21 21.07
CA VAL A 703 -1.90 -18.49 20.76
C VAL A 703 -1.39 -17.76 22.00
N ALA A 704 -2.26 -17.04 22.72
CA ALA A 704 -1.88 -16.37 23.97
C ALA A 704 -1.35 -17.38 25.00
N TYR A 705 -2.06 -18.50 25.20
CA TYR A 705 -1.64 -19.58 26.09
C TYR A 705 -0.29 -20.19 25.69
N ALA A 706 -0.03 -20.33 24.39
CA ALA A 706 1.23 -20.84 23.85
C ALA A 706 2.43 -19.90 24.12
N THR A 707 2.19 -18.59 24.24
CA THR A 707 3.26 -17.58 24.45
C THR A 707 3.69 -17.37 25.91
N ILE A 708 2.87 -17.77 26.88
CA ILE A 708 3.17 -17.71 28.33
C ILE A 708 4.21 -18.76 28.71
#